data_AF-A0A1H3ZJ97-F1
#
_entry.id   AF-A0A1H3ZJ97-F1
#
_cell.length_a   1.000
_cell.length_b   1.000
_cell.length_c   1.000
_cell.angle_alpha   90.00
_cell.angle_beta   90.00
_cell.angle_gamma   90.00
#
_symmetry.space_group_name_H-M   'P 1'
#
loop_
_entity.id
_entity.type
_entity.pdbx_description
1 polymer ?
#
loop_
_entity_poly.entity_id
_entity_poly.type
_entity_poly.pdbx_seq_one_letter_code
_entity_poly.pdbx_strand_id
1 'polypeptide(L)'
;MLDQSIEATINLVDYGLLRVAVATPEMKVADVAFNLAEIVKVARQAQQQQCQIVLFPELCLTGYTCADLFFQQQLQHKVVESLSQLAQFSAREQITLVVGAPVSVSGRLFNCAAFISGGKICGLVPKSFLPNSGEFYEQRWFSSASERSVDSILINSEAVPFGPDLLFQADDFPAAMIGIEICEDAWSVVPPSSSQALAGATLLLNLSASPEILGKHAYRRTLVASQSARCLAAYAYSSAGPNESSTDLVFSGHSLIAENGQILTETERFQFDSQIAWADIDLDRLLGERQRNNTFAAGDPELSFRVQPFQIHPLAVIGLCRPIVRTPFVPPNDVERAARCQEIFLLQTSGLMKRLRHTGSQKVVIGLSGGLDSTLALLVSVKAFDRLGLDRKGIIALTMPGFGTTERTRGNAEELAQQLAVTLKVVSIDQAVLQHFRDIEHDPNVHDITYENSQARERTQILMDVANQAGGLVIGTGDLSELALGWCTYNGDHMSMYAVNCGVPKTLVRYLVDWCSKEEFSGRISTILEDVCATPVSPELLPPDVDGNIDQLTEQVVGPYELHDFFLFQVVRMHFPPKKVLMLAAQAFADQYSRPELRKWLSQFYRRFFSQQFKRSCLPDGPKVGTVALSPRGDWRMPSDAAVTLWLEQLEGLE
;
A
#
# COMPACT_ATOMS: atom_id res chain seq x y z
N MET A 1 -18.50 -14.72 -27.89
CA MET A 1 -17.07 -14.96 -28.18
C MET A 1 -16.35 -13.70 -27.76
N LEU A 2 -15.80 -13.72 -26.54
CA LEU A 2 -14.97 -12.64 -26.00
C LEU A 2 -13.69 -12.60 -26.82
N ASP A 3 -13.39 -11.45 -27.41
CA ASP A 3 -12.12 -11.18 -28.05
C ASP A 3 -11.05 -11.11 -26.95
N GLN A 4 -10.51 -12.29 -26.60
CA GLN A 4 -9.39 -12.42 -25.68
C GLN A 4 -8.09 -12.30 -26.47
N SER A 5 -7.18 -11.50 -25.92
CA SER A 5 -5.72 -11.54 -26.11
C SER A 5 -5.11 -10.73 -27.27
N ILE A 6 -5.12 -9.41 -27.12
CA ILE A 6 -3.82 -8.73 -27.01
C ILE A 6 -3.69 -8.35 -25.54
N GLU A 7 -3.03 -9.20 -24.73
CA GLU A 7 -2.65 -8.78 -23.38
C GLU A 7 -1.75 -7.56 -23.53
N ALA A 8 -2.25 -6.41 -23.09
CA ALA A 8 -1.53 -5.15 -23.23
C ALA A 8 -0.20 -5.27 -22.47
N THR A 9 0.90 -5.21 -23.21
CA THR A 9 2.23 -5.33 -22.64
C THR A 9 2.51 -4.10 -21.76
N ILE A 10 3.01 -4.34 -20.55
CA ILE A 10 3.36 -3.33 -19.56
C ILE A 10 4.87 -3.11 -19.65
N ASN A 11 5.29 -1.93 -20.10
CA ASN A 11 6.69 -1.52 -19.95
C ASN A 11 6.92 -1.04 -18.52
N LEU A 12 7.68 -1.78 -17.70
CA LEU A 12 7.82 -1.50 -16.27
C LEU A 12 8.30 -0.08 -15.98
N VAL A 13 9.28 0.41 -16.74
CA VAL A 13 9.89 1.74 -16.54
C VAL A 13 8.87 2.86 -16.79
N ASP A 14 7.97 2.70 -17.76
CA ASP A 14 6.91 3.67 -18.06
C ASP A 14 5.90 3.84 -16.91
N TYR A 15 5.89 2.90 -15.95
CA TYR A 15 5.05 2.90 -14.76
C TYR A 15 5.84 3.04 -13.46
N GLY A 16 7.13 3.36 -13.55
CA GLY A 16 8.00 3.53 -12.38
C GLY A 16 8.33 2.23 -11.65
N LEU A 17 8.28 1.09 -12.35
CA LEU A 17 8.51 -0.23 -11.79
C LEU A 17 9.88 -0.80 -12.21
N LEU A 18 10.47 -1.63 -11.35
CA LEU A 18 11.72 -2.35 -11.61
C LEU A 18 11.62 -3.80 -11.14
N ARG A 19 12.04 -4.78 -11.97
CA ARG A 19 12.06 -6.19 -11.54
C ARG A 19 13.41 -6.57 -10.92
N VAL A 20 13.39 -6.91 -9.64
CA VAL A 20 14.59 -7.27 -8.86
C VAL A 20 14.46 -8.71 -8.36
N ALA A 21 15.56 -9.45 -8.42
CA ALA A 21 15.70 -10.78 -7.84
C ALA A 21 16.71 -10.79 -6.68
N VAL A 22 16.41 -11.59 -5.67
CA VAL A 22 17.36 -12.06 -4.67
C VAL A 22 17.57 -13.55 -4.88
N ALA A 23 18.82 -13.97 -4.86
CA ALA A 23 19.20 -15.36 -5.10
C ALA A 23 19.99 -15.93 -3.94
N THR A 24 19.82 -17.24 -3.72
CA THR A 24 20.68 -18.05 -2.84
C THR A 24 21.19 -19.21 -3.68
N PRO A 25 22.39 -19.11 -4.27
CA PRO A 25 22.92 -20.18 -5.12
C PRO A 25 23.39 -21.36 -4.27
N GLU A 26 23.32 -22.56 -4.85
CA GLU A 26 24.18 -23.67 -4.44
C GLU A 26 25.64 -23.21 -4.56
N MET A 27 26.46 -23.58 -3.58
CA MET A 27 27.86 -23.18 -3.56
C MET A 27 28.73 -24.25 -2.92
N LYS A 28 30.04 -24.10 -3.08
CA LYS A 28 31.07 -24.91 -2.44
C LYS A 28 32.15 -23.99 -1.90
N VAL A 29 32.45 -24.14 -0.62
CA VAL A 29 33.47 -23.35 0.06
C VAL A 29 34.83 -23.53 -0.64
N ALA A 30 35.44 -22.40 -1.03
CA ALA A 30 36.69 -22.26 -1.77
C ALA A 30 36.73 -22.78 -3.22
N ASP A 31 35.63 -23.29 -3.79
CA ASP A 31 35.56 -23.69 -5.21
C ASP A 31 34.95 -22.58 -6.08
N VAL A 32 35.79 -21.60 -6.42
CA VAL A 32 35.37 -20.41 -7.18
C VAL A 32 34.82 -20.78 -8.56
N ALA A 33 35.33 -21.83 -9.20
CA ALA A 33 34.88 -22.25 -10.52
C ALA A 33 33.45 -22.81 -10.47
N PHE A 34 33.15 -23.64 -9.47
CA PHE A 34 31.80 -24.13 -9.23
C PHE A 34 30.84 -22.99 -8.89
N ASN A 35 31.22 -22.11 -7.95
CA ASN A 35 30.39 -20.99 -7.51
C ASN A 35 30.08 -20.03 -8.66
N LEU A 36 31.07 -19.71 -9.50
CA LEU A 36 30.87 -18.91 -10.71
C LEU A 36 29.86 -19.57 -11.66
N ALA A 37 29.97 -20.87 -11.90
CA ALA A 37 29.07 -21.60 -12.79
C ALA A 37 27.62 -21.59 -12.25
N GLU A 38 27.43 -21.75 -10.94
CA GLU A 38 26.11 -21.66 -10.31
C GLU A 38 25.56 -20.23 -10.32
N ILE A 39 26.37 -19.21 -10.05
CA ILE A 39 25.96 -17.80 -10.19
C ILE A 39 25.50 -17.50 -11.62
N VAL A 40 26.24 -17.95 -12.63
CA VAL A 40 25.87 -17.80 -14.05
C VAL A 40 24.56 -18.52 -14.38
N LYS A 41 24.38 -19.75 -13.89
CA LYS A 41 23.14 -20.53 -14.07
C LYS A 41 21.94 -19.83 -13.44
N VAL A 42 22.08 -19.36 -12.20
CA VAL A 42 21.04 -18.64 -11.45
C VAL A 42 20.73 -17.29 -12.10
N ALA A 43 21.73 -16.55 -12.56
CA ALA A 43 21.54 -15.31 -13.27
C ALA A 43 20.77 -15.51 -14.59
N ARG A 44 21.02 -16.60 -15.32
CA ARG A 44 20.21 -16.96 -16.50
C ARG A 44 18.77 -17.31 -16.14
N GLN A 45 18.55 -18.03 -15.04
CA GLN A 45 17.19 -18.32 -14.57
C GLN A 45 16.44 -17.02 -14.21
N ALA A 46 17.11 -16.08 -13.52
CA ALA A 46 16.54 -14.78 -13.22
C ALA A 46 16.26 -13.97 -14.50
N GLN A 47 17.16 -14.01 -15.49
CA GLN A 47 16.97 -13.39 -16.81
C GLN A 47 15.75 -13.98 -17.54
N GLN A 48 15.55 -15.30 -17.47
CA GLN A 48 14.37 -15.97 -18.04
C GLN A 48 13.07 -15.53 -17.36
N GLN A 49 13.13 -15.19 -16.06
CA GLN A 49 12.03 -14.53 -15.33
C GLN A 49 11.98 -13.02 -15.55
N GLN A 50 12.77 -12.52 -16.50
CA GLN A 50 12.88 -11.12 -16.89
C GLN A 50 13.35 -10.19 -15.77
N CYS A 51 14.15 -10.69 -14.82
CA CYS A 51 14.73 -9.84 -13.78
C CYS A 51 15.82 -8.94 -14.36
N GLN A 52 15.81 -7.66 -13.99
CA GLN A 52 16.77 -6.67 -14.49
C GLN A 52 18.02 -6.60 -13.59
N ILE A 53 17.85 -6.90 -12.30
CA ILE A 53 18.90 -6.92 -11.28
C ILE A 53 18.82 -8.21 -10.47
N VAL A 54 19.97 -8.85 -10.22
CA VAL A 54 20.09 -10.02 -9.34
C VAL A 54 21.09 -9.76 -8.22
N LEU A 55 20.63 -9.90 -6.99
CA LEU A 55 21.44 -9.79 -5.78
C LEU A 55 21.82 -11.18 -5.26
N PHE A 56 23.11 -11.38 -5.04
CA PHE A 56 23.67 -12.62 -4.48
C PHE A 56 24.22 -12.42 -3.06
N PRO A 57 24.49 -13.53 -2.32
CA PRO A 57 24.97 -13.45 -0.95
C PRO A 57 26.36 -12.83 -0.81
N GLU A 58 26.69 -12.51 0.44
CA GLU A 58 28.03 -12.08 0.84
C GLU A 58 29.08 -13.13 0.50
N LEU A 59 30.21 -12.70 -0.08
CA LEU A 59 31.33 -13.54 -0.48
C LEU A 59 30.96 -14.78 -1.32
N CYS A 60 29.85 -14.75 -2.06
CA CYS A 60 29.33 -15.92 -2.77
C CYS A 60 30.27 -16.53 -3.83
N LEU A 61 31.27 -15.79 -4.34
CA LEU A 61 32.28 -16.38 -5.23
C LEU A 61 33.21 -17.37 -4.52
N THR A 62 33.47 -17.19 -3.23
CA THR A 62 34.36 -18.05 -2.45
C THR A 62 33.62 -18.90 -1.44
N GLY A 63 32.50 -18.40 -0.93
CA GLY A 63 31.96 -18.77 0.36
C GLY A 63 32.46 -17.86 1.46
N TYR A 64 31.53 -17.49 2.34
CA TYR A 64 31.80 -16.69 3.52
C TYR A 64 32.67 -17.44 4.53
N THR A 65 32.50 -18.76 4.63
CA THR A 65 33.17 -19.59 5.63
C THR A 65 34.56 -20.09 5.24
N CYS A 66 35.23 -19.45 4.26
CA CYS A 66 36.59 -19.82 3.82
C CYS A 66 37.67 -19.58 4.89
N ALA A 67 37.45 -18.70 5.87
CA ALA A 67 38.38 -18.38 6.94
C ALA A 67 39.80 -18.06 6.41
N ASP A 68 40.86 -18.64 6.98
CA ASP A 68 42.26 -18.35 6.60
C ASP A 68 42.58 -18.66 5.13
N LEU A 69 41.72 -19.40 4.41
CA LEU A 69 41.87 -19.59 2.96
C LEU A 69 41.74 -18.27 2.19
N PHE A 70 41.12 -17.23 2.76
CA PHE A 70 41.08 -15.88 2.17
C PHE A 70 42.47 -15.30 1.88
N PHE A 71 43.52 -15.72 2.59
CA PHE A 71 44.90 -15.28 2.35
C PHE A 71 45.59 -16.01 1.19
N GLN A 72 45.00 -17.07 0.65
CA GLN A 72 45.60 -17.82 -0.45
C GLN A 72 45.50 -17.02 -1.76
N GLN A 73 46.64 -16.62 -2.31
CA GLN A 73 46.71 -15.82 -3.54
C GLN A 73 45.99 -16.47 -4.71
N GLN A 74 46.01 -17.81 -4.80
CA GLN A 74 45.30 -18.53 -5.84
C GLN A 74 43.78 -18.32 -5.78
N LEU A 75 43.20 -18.27 -4.57
CA LEU A 75 41.79 -17.96 -4.37
C LEU A 75 41.50 -16.53 -4.84
N GLN A 76 42.32 -15.57 -4.40
CA GLN A 76 42.19 -14.15 -4.75
C GLN A 76 42.28 -13.91 -6.27
N HIS A 77 43.25 -14.54 -6.95
CA HIS A 77 43.39 -14.43 -8.41
C HIS A 77 42.16 -14.99 -9.13
N LYS A 78 41.65 -16.15 -8.70
CA LYS A 78 40.45 -16.75 -9.31
C LYS A 78 39.20 -15.91 -9.11
N VAL A 79 39.09 -15.19 -8.00
CA VAL A 79 37.98 -14.24 -7.77
C VAL A 79 38.04 -13.10 -8.78
N VAL A 80 39.19 -12.47 -9.00
CA VAL A 80 39.35 -11.37 -9.97
C VAL A 80 39.05 -11.83 -11.40
N GLU A 81 39.53 -13.01 -11.79
CA GLU A 81 39.17 -13.64 -13.08
C GLU A 81 37.66 -13.85 -13.20
N SER A 82 37.01 -14.33 -12.14
CA SER A 82 35.56 -14.61 -12.13
C SER A 82 34.72 -13.35 -12.23
N LEU A 83 35.10 -12.26 -11.55
CA LEU A 83 34.45 -10.95 -11.70
C LEU A 83 34.52 -10.45 -13.15
N SER A 84 35.65 -10.69 -13.82
CA SER A 84 35.83 -10.33 -15.23
C SER A 84 34.93 -11.16 -16.16
N GLN A 85 34.74 -12.44 -15.85
CA GLN A 85 33.82 -13.32 -16.59
C GLN A 85 32.36 -12.92 -16.37
N LEU A 86 31.98 -12.55 -15.15
CA LEU A 86 30.65 -12.03 -14.83
C LEU A 86 30.37 -10.70 -15.53
N ALA A 87 31.37 -9.83 -15.64
CA ALA A 87 31.27 -8.61 -16.43
C ALA A 87 30.93 -8.94 -17.89
N GLN A 88 31.69 -9.83 -18.55
CA GLN A 88 31.38 -10.26 -19.93
C GLN A 88 30.00 -10.91 -20.06
N PHE A 89 29.59 -11.71 -19.08
CA PHE A 89 28.27 -12.32 -19.02
C PHE A 89 27.15 -11.28 -18.93
N SER A 90 27.31 -10.25 -18.08
CA SER A 90 26.30 -9.18 -17.90
C SER A 90 25.98 -8.44 -19.20
N ALA A 91 26.98 -8.21 -20.07
CA ALA A 91 26.76 -7.60 -21.39
C ALA A 91 25.97 -8.52 -22.34
N ARG A 92 26.25 -9.82 -22.31
CA ARG A 92 25.64 -10.80 -23.23
C ARG A 92 24.17 -11.06 -22.89
N GLU A 93 23.87 -11.19 -21.61
CA GLU A 93 22.54 -11.54 -21.11
C GLU A 93 21.72 -10.30 -20.71
N GLN A 94 22.30 -9.10 -20.82
CA GLN A 94 21.64 -7.81 -20.51
C GLN A 94 21.05 -7.77 -19.09
N ILE A 95 21.82 -8.23 -18.11
CA ILE A 95 21.40 -8.33 -16.71
C ILE A 95 22.44 -7.69 -15.79
N THR A 96 21.97 -6.96 -14.78
CA THR A 96 22.83 -6.39 -13.74
C THR A 96 23.00 -7.39 -12.59
N LEU A 97 24.24 -7.58 -12.14
CA LEU A 97 24.60 -8.53 -11.10
C LEU A 97 25.25 -7.80 -9.92
N VAL A 98 24.87 -8.19 -8.71
CA VAL A 98 25.49 -7.72 -7.47
C VAL A 98 26.01 -8.92 -6.69
N VAL A 99 27.34 -9.06 -6.65
CA VAL A 99 28.03 -10.32 -6.28
C VAL A 99 29.05 -10.08 -5.18
N GLY A 100 29.06 -10.93 -4.16
CA GLY A 100 30.02 -10.87 -3.06
C GLY A 100 31.38 -11.47 -3.41
N ALA A 101 32.47 -10.75 -3.10
CA ALA A 101 33.82 -11.15 -3.44
C ALA A 101 34.87 -10.59 -2.45
N PRO A 102 35.90 -11.37 -2.08
CA PRO A 102 37.06 -10.82 -1.38
C PRO A 102 38.00 -10.14 -2.38
N VAL A 103 38.38 -8.87 -2.14
CA VAL A 103 39.21 -8.07 -3.06
C VAL A 103 40.45 -7.54 -2.35
N SER A 104 41.62 -7.80 -2.94
CA SER A 104 42.90 -7.30 -2.43
C SER A 104 43.20 -5.90 -2.97
N VAL A 105 43.44 -4.94 -2.08
CA VAL A 105 43.71 -3.55 -2.41
C VAL A 105 44.88 -3.05 -1.55
N SER A 106 45.96 -2.63 -2.19
CA SER A 106 47.15 -2.06 -1.51
C SER A 106 47.70 -2.95 -0.37
N GLY A 107 47.65 -4.28 -0.52
CA GLY A 107 48.13 -5.24 0.47
C GLY A 107 47.16 -5.55 1.61
N ARG A 108 45.92 -5.04 1.55
CA ARG A 108 44.81 -5.36 2.46
C ARG A 108 43.74 -6.14 1.71
N LEU A 109 42.95 -6.92 2.44
CA LEU A 109 41.82 -7.63 1.85
C LEU A 109 40.52 -6.99 2.33
N PHE A 110 39.55 -6.83 1.44
CA PHE A 110 38.24 -6.26 1.75
C PHE A 110 37.15 -7.25 1.36
N ASN A 111 36.11 -7.33 2.19
CA ASN A 111 34.87 -8.00 1.86
C ASN A 111 34.02 -7.04 1.03
N CYS A 112 33.83 -7.32 -0.26
CA CYS A 112 33.23 -6.38 -1.20
C CYS A 112 31.98 -6.94 -1.86
N ALA A 113 31.06 -6.03 -2.18
CA ALA A 113 30.03 -6.23 -3.17
C ALA A 113 30.47 -5.61 -4.50
N ALA A 114 30.50 -6.41 -5.57
CA ALA A 114 30.75 -5.96 -6.92
C ALA A 114 29.43 -5.67 -7.64
N PHE A 115 29.23 -4.43 -8.07
CA PHE A 115 28.12 -4.06 -8.94
C PHE A 115 28.58 -4.17 -10.40
N ILE A 116 27.95 -5.07 -11.16
CA ILE A 116 28.38 -5.45 -12.50
C ILE A 116 27.22 -5.24 -13.48
N SER A 117 27.44 -4.44 -14.52
CA SER A 117 26.42 -4.17 -15.54
C SER A 117 27.06 -3.81 -16.89
N GLY A 118 26.40 -4.18 -17.98
CA GLY A 118 26.78 -3.75 -19.33
C GLY A 118 28.21 -4.09 -19.74
N GLY A 119 28.79 -5.19 -19.23
CA GLY A 119 30.17 -5.56 -19.57
C GLY A 119 31.24 -5.06 -18.60
N LYS A 120 30.85 -4.30 -17.56
CA LYS A 120 31.78 -3.60 -16.67
C LYS A 120 31.54 -3.93 -15.22
N ILE A 121 32.60 -3.87 -14.42
CA ILE A 121 32.50 -3.76 -12.96
C ILE A 121 32.33 -2.26 -12.66
N CYS A 122 31.10 -1.82 -12.46
CA CYS A 122 30.78 -0.39 -12.27
C CYS A 122 31.31 0.15 -10.94
N GLY A 123 31.48 -0.72 -9.94
CA GLY A 123 32.07 -0.33 -8.66
C GLY A 123 32.17 -1.49 -7.68
N LEU A 124 33.00 -1.29 -6.67
CA LEU A 124 33.23 -2.21 -5.56
C LEU A 124 32.95 -1.51 -4.24
N VAL A 125 31.97 -2.02 -3.50
CA VAL A 125 31.55 -1.47 -2.21
C VAL A 125 32.09 -2.37 -1.10
N PRO A 126 33.11 -1.94 -0.32
CA PRO A 126 33.61 -2.70 0.82
C PRO A 126 32.65 -2.62 2.01
N LYS A 127 32.59 -3.70 2.81
CA LYS A 127 31.83 -3.78 4.06
C LYS A 127 32.33 -2.78 5.09
N SER A 128 31.42 -2.05 5.73
CA SER A 128 31.79 -0.97 6.65
C SER A 128 32.06 -1.50 8.06
N PHE A 129 31.16 -2.33 8.59
CA PHE A 129 31.25 -2.90 9.93
C PHE A 129 31.63 -4.37 9.86
N LEU A 130 32.81 -4.70 10.38
CA LEU A 130 33.31 -6.08 10.43
C LEU A 130 33.04 -6.69 11.82
N PRO A 131 32.08 -7.63 11.95
CA PRO A 131 31.82 -8.29 13.22
C PRO A 131 33.03 -9.14 13.63
N ASN A 132 33.44 -8.99 14.89
CA ASN A 132 34.57 -9.72 15.48
C ASN A 132 34.29 -10.16 16.92
N SER A 133 33.05 -10.63 17.14
CA SER A 133 32.54 -11.11 18.43
C SER A 133 31.67 -12.35 18.22
N GLY A 134 31.63 -13.24 19.22
CA GLY A 134 30.84 -14.47 19.15
C GLY A 134 31.41 -15.43 18.10
N GLU A 135 30.57 -15.81 17.14
CA GLU A 135 30.91 -16.67 16.00
C GLU A 135 31.69 -15.96 14.89
N PHE A 136 31.81 -14.63 14.93
CA PHE A 136 32.40 -13.83 13.85
C PHE A 136 33.86 -13.44 14.14
N TYR A 137 34.72 -13.57 13.13
CA TYR A 137 36.17 -13.26 13.20
C TYR A 137 36.65 -12.41 12.00
N GLU A 138 35.78 -11.60 11.40
CA GLU A 138 36.07 -10.98 10.09
C GLU A 138 37.29 -10.05 10.09
N GLN A 139 37.57 -9.36 11.20
CA GLN A 139 38.74 -8.47 11.32
C GLN A 139 40.07 -9.23 11.29
N ARG A 140 40.05 -10.56 11.45
CA ARG A 140 41.23 -11.39 11.21
C ARG A 140 41.66 -11.34 9.74
N TRP A 141 40.71 -11.33 8.80
CA TRP A 141 40.98 -11.50 7.37
C TRP A 141 40.79 -10.22 6.57
N PHE A 142 39.83 -9.38 6.96
CA PHE A 142 39.38 -8.22 6.19
C PHE A 142 39.65 -6.90 6.91
N SER A 143 39.83 -5.86 6.12
CA SER A 143 39.84 -4.46 6.54
C SER A 143 38.47 -3.81 6.33
N SER A 144 38.10 -2.90 7.23
CA SER A 144 36.86 -2.11 7.14
C SER A 144 36.93 -1.13 5.96
N ALA A 145 35.78 -0.79 5.37
CA ALA A 145 35.67 0.27 4.37
C ALA A 145 36.36 1.59 4.76
N SER A 146 36.37 1.92 6.07
CA SER A 146 37.04 3.12 6.61
C SER A 146 38.56 3.09 6.49
N GLU A 147 39.14 1.91 6.31
CA GLU A 147 40.58 1.69 6.18
C GLU A 147 41.03 1.68 4.71
N ARG A 148 40.18 2.05 3.76
CA ARG A 148 40.59 2.17 2.35
C ARG A 148 41.58 3.32 2.17
N SER A 149 42.57 3.11 1.29
CA SER A 149 43.58 4.13 0.96
C SER A 149 43.42 4.73 -0.44
N VAL A 150 42.48 4.22 -1.24
CA VAL A 150 42.25 4.61 -2.64
C VAL A 150 40.76 4.69 -2.93
N ASP A 151 40.40 5.48 -3.94
CA ASP A 151 39.01 5.67 -4.43
C ASP A 151 38.69 4.78 -5.65
N SER A 152 39.68 4.12 -6.22
CA SER A 152 39.56 3.21 -7.37
C SER A 152 40.68 2.18 -7.39
N ILE A 153 40.44 1.05 -8.09
CA ILE A 153 41.42 -0.03 -8.29
C ILE A 153 41.51 -0.40 -9.78
N LEU A 154 42.64 -0.98 -10.20
CA LEU A 154 42.81 -1.47 -11.57
C LEU A 154 42.47 -2.95 -11.66
N ILE A 155 41.44 -3.30 -12.43
CA ILE A 155 41.11 -4.68 -12.81
C ILE A 155 41.20 -4.77 -14.33
N ASN A 156 42.04 -5.65 -14.87
CA ASN A 156 42.30 -5.78 -16.32
C ASN A 156 42.60 -4.46 -17.04
N SER A 157 43.34 -3.56 -16.39
CA SER A 157 43.67 -2.21 -16.89
C SER A 157 42.50 -1.22 -16.95
N GLU A 158 41.34 -1.56 -16.40
CA GLU A 158 40.22 -0.64 -16.21
C GLU A 158 40.19 -0.12 -14.77
N ALA A 159 39.98 1.19 -14.61
CA ALA A 159 39.82 1.81 -13.31
C ALA A 159 38.38 1.59 -12.79
N VAL A 160 38.26 0.78 -11.74
CA VAL A 160 37.00 0.44 -11.09
C VAL A 160 36.83 1.29 -9.83
N PRO A 161 35.76 2.08 -9.67
CA PRO A 161 35.46 2.82 -8.45
C PRO A 161 35.41 1.91 -7.21
N PHE A 162 35.97 2.36 -6.10
CA PHE A 162 36.04 1.62 -4.85
C PHE A 162 35.68 2.52 -3.67
N GLY A 163 34.70 2.11 -2.85
CA GLY A 163 34.37 2.81 -1.61
C GLY A 163 32.92 2.60 -1.13
N PRO A 164 32.64 2.90 0.15
CA PRO A 164 31.30 2.84 0.74
C PRO A 164 30.41 4.03 0.31
N ASP A 165 31.02 5.03 -0.31
CA ASP A 165 30.41 6.27 -0.79
C ASP A 165 29.93 6.18 -2.25
N LEU A 166 29.69 4.97 -2.75
CA LEU A 166 29.19 4.74 -4.11
C LEU A 166 27.67 4.58 -4.11
N LEU A 167 27.00 5.27 -5.04
CA LEU A 167 25.63 4.98 -5.45
C LEU A 167 25.63 4.61 -6.93
N PHE A 168 24.65 3.84 -7.37
CA PHE A 168 24.53 3.44 -8.78
C PHE A 168 23.18 3.94 -9.32
N GLN A 169 23.20 4.74 -10.38
CA GLN A 169 21.98 5.31 -10.97
C GLN A 169 21.81 4.83 -12.41
N ALA A 170 20.59 4.39 -12.73
CA ALA A 170 20.24 4.07 -14.11
C ALA A 170 20.00 5.36 -14.90
N ASP A 171 20.74 5.58 -15.99
CA ASP A 171 20.61 6.81 -16.80
C ASP A 171 19.23 6.89 -17.49
N ASP A 172 18.69 5.74 -17.89
CA ASP A 172 17.42 5.57 -18.57
C ASP A 172 16.22 5.43 -17.61
N PHE A 173 16.48 5.25 -16.32
CA PHE A 173 15.45 5.25 -15.29
C PHE A 173 15.96 5.90 -13.99
N PRO A 174 16.03 7.25 -13.90
CA PRO A 174 16.68 7.94 -12.79
C PRO A 174 16.13 7.64 -11.39
N ALA A 175 14.88 7.17 -11.30
CA ALA A 175 14.28 6.72 -10.05
C ALA A 175 14.95 5.46 -9.49
N ALA A 176 15.65 4.66 -10.32
CA ALA A 176 16.49 3.53 -9.92
C ALA A 176 17.88 4.02 -9.49
N MET A 177 17.95 4.48 -8.24
CA MET A 177 19.18 4.81 -7.55
C MET A 177 19.45 3.76 -6.47
N ILE A 178 20.61 3.13 -6.52
CA ILE A 178 20.93 1.93 -5.77
C ILE A 178 22.02 2.23 -4.75
N GLY A 179 21.74 1.89 -3.50
CA GLY A 179 22.71 1.82 -2.41
C GLY A 179 23.02 0.35 -2.08
N ILE A 180 24.23 0.08 -1.60
CA ILE A 180 24.68 -1.26 -1.24
C ILE A 180 25.28 -1.23 0.16
N GLU A 181 24.90 -2.19 0.99
CA GLU A 181 25.56 -2.49 2.27
C GLU A 181 25.73 -4.01 2.42
N ILE A 182 26.55 -4.46 3.38
CA ILE A 182 26.90 -5.89 3.50
C ILE A 182 26.67 -6.37 4.93
N CYS A 183 25.78 -7.36 5.07
CA CYS A 183 25.45 -8.06 6.30
C CYS A 183 25.36 -7.11 7.50
N GLU A 184 26.28 -7.25 8.46
CA GLU A 184 26.36 -6.52 9.74
C GLU A 184 26.13 -5.01 9.63
N ASP A 185 26.40 -4.41 8.48
CA ASP A 185 26.06 -3.02 8.19
C ASP A 185 24.59 -2.68 8.54
N ALA A 186 23.65 -3.58 8.24
CA ALA A 186 22.22 -3.41 8.54
C ALA A 186 21.84 -3.64 10.02
N TRP A 187 22.74 -4.24 10.81
CA TRP A 187 22.55 -4.48 12.24
C TRP A 187 23.15 -3.35 13.09
N SER A 188 23.96 -2.49 12.48
CA SER A 188 24.50 -1.30 13.15
C SER A 188 23.38 -0.34 13.57
N VAL A 189 23.66 0.49 14.57
CA VAL A 189 22.70 1.49 15.07
C VAL A 189 22.35 2.52 13.99
N VAL A 190 23.32 2.88 13.16
CA VAL A 190 23.16 3.78 12.02
C VAL A 190 23.68 3.07 10.77
N PRO A 191 22.80 2.31 10.07
CA PRO A 191 23.20 1.58 8.87
C PRO A 191 23.63 2.52 7.73
N PRO A 192 24.64 2.15 6.92
CA PRO A 192 25.02 2.88 5.71
C PRO A 192 23.82 3.17 4.78
N SER A 193 22.88 2.24 4.70
CA SER A 193 21.63 2.39 3.93
C SER A 193 20.77 3.60 4.34
N SER A 194 20.90 4.10 5.57
CA SER A 194 20.19 5.31 6.00
C SER A 194 20.74 6.56 5.31
N SER A 195 22.07 6.73 5.31
CA SER A 195 22.71 7.85 4.59
C SER A 195 22.60 7.70 3.08
N GLN A 196 22.66 6.47 2.55
CA GLN A 196 22.42 6.21 1.12
C GLN A 196 21.00 6.60 0.68
N ALA A 197 19.99 6.30 1.51
CA ALA A 197 18.60 6.68 1.22
C ALA A 197 18.40 8.19 1.21
N LEU A 198 18.98 8.90 2.19
CA LEU A 198 18.97 10.37 2.23
C LEU A 198 19.70 10.98 1.03
N ALA A 199 20.75 10.33 0.54
CA ALA A 199 21.47 10.73 -0.68
C ALA A 199 20.72 10.38 -1.99
N GLY A 200 19.57 9.71 -1.91
CA GLY A 200 18.67 9.48 -3.04
C GLY A 200 18.42 8.01 -3.37
N ALA A 201 19.15 7.05 -2.76
CA ALA A 201 18.97 5.63 -3.05
C ALA A 201 17.53 5.17 -2.76
N THR A 202 16.83 4.67 -3.76
CA THR A 202 15.45 4.14 -3.68
C THR A 202 15.41 2.62 -3.57
N LEU A 203 16.49 1.95 -4.01
CA LEU A 203 16.71 0.51 -3.82
C LEU A 203 17.98 0.30 -3.00
N LEU A 204 17.85 -0.41 -1.89
CA LEU A 204 18.95 -0.77 -1.01
C LEU A 204 19.20 -2.27 -1.14
N LEU A 205 20.45 -2.65 -1.37
CA LEU A 205 20.86 -4.04 -1.55
C LEU A 205 21.73 -4.48 -0.39
N ASN A 206 21.40 -5.61 0.21
CA ASN A 206 22.18 -6.22 1.29
C ASN A 206 22.61 -7.64 0.93
N LEU A 207 23.92 -7.80 0.77
CA LEU A 207 24.56 -9.10 0.63
C LEU A 207 24.87 -9.62 2.03
N SER A 208 24.40 -10.81 2.37
CA SER A 208 24.55 -11.36 3.72
C SER A 208 25.06 -12.79 3.72
N ALA A 209 25.83 -13.12 4.76
CA ALA A 209 26.08 -14.47 5.22
C ALA A 209 25.70 -14.54 6.69
N SER A 210 24.39 -14.52 6.95
CA SER A 210 23.85 -14.42 8.30
C SER A 210 23.55 -15.82 8.84
N PRO A 211 24.35 -16.38 9.77
CA PRO A 211 24.13 -17.72 10.31
C PRO A 211 22.76 -17.82 10.98
N GLU A 212 22.10 -18.95 10.86
CA GLU A 212 20.76 -19.17 11.38
C GLU A 212 20.79 -19.71 12.81
N ILE A 213 19.96 -19.10 13.66
CA ILE A 213 19.67 -19.56 15.03
C ILE A 213 18.16 -19.55 15.25
N LEU A 214 17.69 -20.23 16.30
CA LEU A 214 16.28 -20.27 16.66
C LEU A 214 15.73 -18.83 16.85
N GLY A 215 14.61 -18.52 16.21
CA GLY A 215 13.93 -17.22 16.30
C GLY A 215 14.46 -16.12 15.36
N LYS A 216 15.64 -16.29 14.74
CA LYS A 216 16.26 -15.26 13.88
C LYS A 216 15.43 -14.94 12.63
N HIS A 217 14.66 -15.89 12.13
CA HIS A 217 13.76 -15.69 10.98
C HIS A 217 12.80 -14.49 11.15
N ALA A 218 12.05 -14.45 12.26
CA ALA A 218 11.11 -13.36 12.52
C ALA A 218 11.85 -12.03 12.71
N TYR A 219 12.97 -12.07 13.45
CA TYR A 219 13.83 -10.90 13.66
C TYR A 219 14.36 -10.31 12.34
N ARG A 220 14.88 -11.15 11.44
CA ARG A 220 15.38 -10.75 10.12
C ARG A 220 14.28 -10.10 9.27
N ARG A 221 13.07 -10.70 9.22
CA ARG A 221 11.91 -10.11 8.53
C ARG A 221 11.58 -8.72 9.09
N THR A 222 11.54 -8.57 10.41
CA THR A 222 11.27 -7.29 11.07
C THR A 222 12.36 -6.27 10.78
N LEU A 223 13.64 -6.65 10.81
CA LEU A 223 14.76 -5.75 10.53
C LEU A 223 14.71 -5.23 9.08
N VAL A 224 14.57 -6.12 8.10
CA VAL A 224 14.48 -5.76 6.67
C VAL A 224 13.24 -4.90 6.39
N ALA A 225 12.07 -5.31 6.91
CA ALA A 225 10.85 -4.52 6.78
C ALA A 225 11.00 -3.13 7.42
N SER A 226 11.51 -3.06 8.66
CA SER A 226 11.72 -1.79 9.36
C SER A 226 12.69 -0.87 8.63
N GLN A 227 13.78 -1.42 8.08
CA GLN A 227 14.75 -0.60 7.36
C GLN A 227 14.19 -0.08 6.04
N SER A 228 13.47 -0.91 5.28
CA SER A 228 12.77 -0.46 4.06
C SER A 228 11.76 0.68 4.35
N ALA A 229 11.02 0.58 5.46
CA ALA A 229 10.06 1.61 5.88
C ALA A 229 10.75 2.90 6.32
N ARG A 230 11.80 2.80 7.15
CA ARG A 230 12.54 3.95 7.67
C ARG A 230 13.20 4.75 6.55
N CYS A 231 13.79 4.05 5.58
CA CYS A 231 14.48 4.65 4.45
C CYS A 231 13.53 5.09 3.31
N LEU A 232 12.22 4.82 3.44
CA LEU A 232 11.24 5.01 2.35
C LEU A 232 11.79 4.46 1.03
N ALA A 233 12.25 3.20 1.08
CA ALA A 233 12.99 2.53 0.00
C ALA A 233 12.50 1.09 -0.19
N ALA A 234 12.87 0.49 -1.32
CA ALA A 234 12.91 -0.96 -1.47
C ALA A 234 14.20 -1.48 -0.83
N TYR A 235 14.12 -2.66 -0.22
CA TYR A 235 15.25 -3.33 0.42
C TYR A 235 15.29 -4.78 -0.02
N ALA A 236 16.31 -5.15 -0.78
CA ALA A 236 16.56 -6.52 -1.22
C ALA A 236 17.68 -7.12 -0.38
N TYR A 237 17.41 -8.26 0.24
CA TYR A 237 18.32 -8.95 1.15
C TYR A 237 18.57 -10.36 0.61
N SER A 238 19.84 -10.73 0.40
CA SER A 238 20.25 -12.06 -0.05
C SER A 238 21.20 -12.69 0.96
N SER A 239 20.85 -13.87 1.49
CA SER A 239 21.66 -14.58 2.49
C SER A 239 22.26 -15.87 1.96
N ALA A 240 23.47 -16.21 2.43
CA ALA A 240 24.10 -17.50 2.18
C ALA A 240 23.20 -18.69 2.60
N GLY A 241 23.31 -19.78 1.84
CA GLY A 241 22.53 -21.01 1.98
C GLY A 241 23.23 -22.11 2.78
N PRO A 242 22.58 -23.26 2.99
CA PRO A 242 23.08 -24.36 3.82
C PRO A 242 24.32 -25.06 3.27
N ASN A 243 24.81 -24.67 2.09
CA ASN A 243 26.04 -25.20 1.49
C ASN A 243 27.33 -24.58 2.06
N GLU A 244 27.24 -23.50 2.85
CA GLU A 244 28.38 -22.99 3.62
C GLU A 244 28.89 -24.04 4.63
N SER A 245 30.12 -23.85 5.11
CA SER A 245 30.76 -24.78 6.05
C SER A 245 29.94 -24.92 7.33
N SER A 246 29.53 -26.15 7.62
CA SER A 246 28.83 -26.53 8.84
C SER A 246 29.76 -26.87 10.00
N THR A 247 31.02 -26.44 9.95
CA THR A 247 32.00 -26.70 11.02
C THR A 247 31.46 -26.21 12.36
N ASP A 248 30.88 -25.00 12.40
CA ASP A 248 30.31 -24.42 13.61
C ASP A 248 28.95 -23.71 13.40
N LEU A 249 28.53 -23.47 12.15
CA LEU A 249 27.38 -22.63 11.81
C LEU A 249 26.46 -23.28 10.78
N VAL A 250 25.19 -22.89 10.77
CA VAL A 250 24.23 -23.30 9.74
C VAL A 250 23.68 -22.03 9.12
N PHE A 251 23.40 -22.06 7.81
CA PHE A 251 22.81 -20.93 7.09
C PHE A 251 21.53 -21.41 6.41
N SER A 252 20.49 -20.58 6.42
CA SER A 252 19.18 -20.99 5.94
C SER A 252 18.88 -20.56 4.50
N GLY A 253 19.69 -19.69 3.89
CA GLY A 253 19.41 -19.19 2.55
C GLY A 253 18.20 -18.26 2.45
N HIS A 254 17.75 -17.71 3.59
CA HIS A 254 16.58 -16.84 3.65
C HIS A 254 16.88 -15.48 3.02
N SER A 255 16.32 -15.27 1.84
CA SER A 255 16.47 -14.06 1.03
C SER A 255 15.07 -13.47 0.80
N LEU A 256 14.95 -12.15 0.83
CA LEU A 256 13.65 -11.47 0.76
C LEU A 256 13.75 -10.06 0.18
N ILE A 257 12.63 -9.58 -0.38
CA ILE A 257 12.48 -8.23 -0.90
C ILE A 257 11.36 -7.54 -0.13
N ALA A 258 11.65 -6.36 0.41
CA ALA A 258 10.69 -5.49 1.07
C ALA A 258 10.56 -4.14 0.34
N GLU A 259 9.38 -3.53 0.40
CA GLU A 259 9.10 -2.20 -0.11
C GLU A 259 8.35 -1.41 0.96
N ASN A 260 8.99 -0.37 1.50
CA ASN A 260 8.39 0.54 2.48
C ASN A 260 7.62 -0.18 3.61
N GLY A 261 8.26 -1.17 4.23
CA GLY A 261 7.70 -1.95 5.35
C GLY A 261 6.94 -3.21 4.96
N GLN A 262 6.62 -3.40 3.68
CA GLN A 262 5.88 -4.58 3.21
C GLN A 262 6.84 -5.60 2.57
N ILE A 263 6.82 -6.84 3.05
CA ILE A 263 7.51 -7.94 2.35
C ILE A 263 6.73 -8.27 1.07
N LEU A 264 7.42 -8.22 -0.07
CA LEU A 264 6.84 -8.54 -1.38
C LEU A 264 7.02 -10.03 -1.73
N THR A 265 8.20 -10.59 -1.45
CA THR A 265 8.54 -11.98 -1.73
C THR A 265 9.69 -12.45 -0.84
N GLU A 266 9.84 -13.76 -0.68
CA GLU A 266 10.95 -14.39 0.03
C GLU A 266 11.21 -15.82 -0.46
N THR A 267 12.43 -16.32 -0.25
CA THR A 267 12.80 -17.71 -0.54
C THR A 267 12.37 -18.65 0.58
N GLU A 268 12.23 -19.94 0.24
CA GLU A 268 12.11 -20.99 1.24
C GLU A 268 13.46 -21.22 1.96
N ARG A 269 13.39 -21.57 3.24
CA ARG A 269 14.58 -21.77 4.09
C ARG A 269 15.09 -23.20 4.05
N PHE A 270 16.40 -23.36 4.26
CA PHE A 270 17.12 -24.62 4.38
C PHE A 270 17.10 -25.48 3.10
N GLN A 271 17.03 -24.83 1.94
CA GLN A 271 17.14 -25.49 0.63
C GLN A 271 18.59 -25.52 0.16
N PHE A 272 19.08 -26.69 -0.24
CA PHE A 272 20.44 -26.87 -0.78
C PHE A 272 20.55 -26.53 -2.26
N ASP A 273 19.44 -26.68 -2.99
CA ASP A 273 19.36 -26.27 -4.39
C ASP A 273 19.24 -24.75 -4.50
N SER A 274 19.84 -24.18 -5.54
CA SER A 274 19.76 -22.75 -5.86
C SER A 274 18.31 -22.23 -5.82
N GLN A 275 18.05 -21.19 -5.03
CA GLN A 275 16.75 -20.52 -4.89
C GLN A 275 16.79 -19.10 -5.46
N ILE A 276 15.65 -18.64 -6.01
CA ILE A 276 15.46 -17.26 -6.48
C ILE A 276 14.06 -16.80 -6.07
N ALA A 277 13.98 -15.59 -5.53
CA ALA A 277 12.73 -14.87 -5.34
C ALA A 277 12.83 -13.51 -6.03
N TRP A 278 11.76 -13.07 -6.69
CA TRP A 278 11.75 -11.80 -7.43
C TRP A 278 10.43 -11.06 -7.25
N ALA A 279 10.48 -9.73 -7.40
CA ALA A 279 9.31 -8.87 -7.35
C ALA A 279 9.49 -7.62 -8.23
N ASP A 280 8.37 -7.07 -8.66
CA ASP A 280 8.29 -5.73 -9.27
C ASP A 280 8.16 -4.69 -8.15
N ILE A 281 9.23 -3.93 -7.91
CA ILE A 281 9.25 -2.82 -6.94
C ILE A 281 8.81 -1.51 -7.61
N ASP A 282 8.21 -0.62 -6.84
CA ASP A 282 7.61 0.64 -7.30
C ASP A 282 8.38 1.85 -6.82
N LEU A 283 9.30 2.31 -7.66
CA LEU A 283 10.19 3.40 -7.32
C LEU A 283 9.47 4.75 -7.31
N ASP A 284 8.46 4.93 -8.17
CA ASP A 284 7.61 6.13 -8.16
C ASP A 284 6.79 6.23 -6.87
N ARG A 285 6.29 5.11 -6.33
CA ARG A 285 5.65 5.07 -5.01
C ARG A 285 6.60 5.59 -3.95
N LEU A 286 7.85 5.11 -3.93
CA LEU A 286 8.84 5.50 -2.93
C LEU A 286 9.20 6.98 -3.02
N LEU A 287 9.40 7.50 -4.23
CA LEU A 287 9.61 8.93 -4.46
C LEU A 287 8.40 9.77 -4.00
N GLY A 288 7.18 9.31 -4.29
CA GLY A 288 5.95 9.96 -3.84
C GLY A 288 5.78 9.96 -2.32
N GLU A 289 6.23 8.91 -1.61
CA GLU A 289 6.28 8.92 -0.13
C GLU A 289 7.29 9.94 0.40
N ARG A 290 8.48 10.01 -0.21
CA ARG A 290 9.55 10.96 0.18
C ARG A 290 9.10 12.41 0.02
N GLN A 291 8.43 12.75 -1.08
CA GLN A 291 7.93 14.11 -1.36
C GLN A 291 6.97 14.63 -0.28
N ARG A 292 6.26 13.74 0.42
CA ARG A 292 5.28 14.10 1.47
C ARG A 292 5.83 13.94 2.88
N ASN A 293 7.06 13.45 3.03
CA ASN A 293 7.67 13.20 4.31
C ASN A 293 8.66 14.34 4.66
N ASN A 294 8.18 15.31 5.44
CA ASN A 294 8.97 16.47 5.84
C ASN A 294 10.23 16.09 6.64
N THR A 295 10.20 14.99 7.41
CA THR A 295 11.36 14.53 8.17
C THR A 295 12.42 13.90 7.28
N PHE A 296 12.03 13.24 6.19
CA PHE A 296 12.95 12.78 5.16
C PHE A 296 13.56 13.97 4.42
N ALA A 297 12.74 14.95 4.01
CA ALA A 297 13.20 16.14 3.32
C ALA A 297 14.16 17.01 4.15
N ALA A 298 14.09 16.93 5.48
CA ALA A 298 15.00 17.61 6.40
C ALA A 298 16.29 16.83 6.71
N GLY A 299 16.39 15.56 6.29
CA GLY A 299 17.57 14.74 6.51
C GLY A 299 18.70 15.11 5.55
N ASP A 300 19.94 14.98 6.02
CA ASP A 300 21.15 15.25 5.25
C ASP A 300 22.04 13.99 5.32
N PRO A 301 22.54 13.45 4.20
CA PRO A 301 23.46 12.33 4.23
C PRO A 301 24.77 12.68 4.94
N GLU A 302 25.28 11.77 5.77
CA GLU A 302 26.56 11.95 6.46
C GLU A 302 27.79 11.96 5.53
N LEU A 303 27.65 11.41 4.32
CA LEU A 303 28.72 11.26 3.34
C LEU A 303 28.35 11.95 2.03
N SER A 304 29.36 12.46 1.34
CA SER A 304 29.22 12.84 -0.07
C SER A 304 29.32 11.58 -0.93
N PHE A 305 28.27 11.27 -1.69
CA PHE A 305 28.21 10.07 -2.53
C PHE A 305 28.67 10.35 -3.97
N ARG A 306 29.48 9.44 -4.52
CA ARG A 306 29.85 9.39 -5.95
C ARG A 306 28.85 8.52 -6.69
N VAL A 307 28.10 9.11 -7.61
CA VAL A 307 27.11 8.39 -8.43
C VAL A 307 27.79 7.77 -9.65
N GLN A 308 27.64 6.45 -9.80
CA GLN A 308 28.12 5.69 -10.96
C GLN A 308 26.94 5.38 -11.89
N PRO A 309 27.04 5.72 -13.18
CA PRO A 309 25.96 5.45 -14.12
C PRO A 309 25.95 3.98 -14.53
N PHE A 310 24.75 3.46 -14.77
CA PHE A 310 24.52 2.20 -15.48
C PHE A 310 23.24 2.29 -16.30
N GLN A 311 22.88 1.22 -17.01
CA GLN A 311 21.70 1.18 -17.88
C GLN A 311 20.76 0.08 -17.42
N ILE A 312 19.46 0.36 -17.46
CA ILE A 312 18.39 -0.61 -17.20
C ILE A 312 17.54 -0.71 -18.46
N HIS A 313 17.75 -1.79 -19.22
CA HIS A 313 16.98 -2.00 -20.44
C HIS A 313 15.47 -2.04 -20.16
N PRO A 314 14.64 -1.28 -20.92
CA PRO A 314 13.20 -1.30 -20.76
C PRO A 314 12.64 -2.71 -20.91
N LEU A 315 11.72 -3.07 -20.02
CA LEU A 315 11.18 -4.42 -19.95
C LEU A 315 9.66 -4.40 -20.15
N ALA A 316 9.21 -5.06 -21.21
CA ALA A 316 7.80 -5.29 -21.46
C ALA A 316 7.36 -6.66 -20.89
N VAL A 317 6.35 -6.65 -20.02
CA VAL A 317 5.79 -7.84 -19.38
C VAL A 317 4.28 -7.93 -19.59
N ILE A 318 3.73 -9.13 -19.44
CA ILE A 318 2.27 -9.36 -19.52
C ILE A 318 1.60 -9.12 -18.15
N GLY A 319 2.27 -9.51 -17.08
CA GLY A 319 1.76 -9.40 -15.72
C GLY A 319 2.83 -8.90 -14.75
N LEU A 320 2.35 -8.29 -13.67
CA LEU A 320 3.22 -7.78 -12.61
C LEU A 320 3.51 -8.88 -11.58
N CYS A 321 4.78 -9.00 -11.20
CA CYS A 321 5.25 -9.85 -10.10
C CYS A 321 5.14 -9.10 -8.77
N ARG A 322 3.93 -8.65 -8.41
CA ARG A 322 3.67 -8.00 -7.12
C ARG A 322 2.23 -8.21 -6.66
N PRO A 323 1.95 -8.17 -5.35
CA PRO A 323 0.57 -8.22 -4.87
C PRO A 323 -0.19 -6.96 -5.26
N ILE A 324 -1.32 -7.12 -5.95
CA ILE A 324 -2.27 -6.05 -6.26
C ILE A 324 -3.63 -6.47 -5.71
N VAL A 325 -4.08 -5.79 -4.65
CA VAL A 325 -5.34 -6.11 -3.97
C VAL A 325 -6.48 -5.26 -4.55
N ARG A 326 -7.62 -5.90 -4.85
CA ARG A 326 -8.85 -5.22 -5.33
C ARG A 326 -9.42 -4.27 -4.29
N THR A 327 -9.26 -4.61 -3.02
CA THR A 327 -9.83 -3.88 -1.88
C THR A 327 -8.70 -3.30 -1.00
N PRO A 328 -8.03 -2.23 -1.43
CA PRO A 328 -6.84 -1.70 -0.73
C PRO A 328 -7.12 -1.17 0.69
N PHE A 329 -8.39 -0.95 1.04
CA PHE A 329 -8.82 -0.58 2.39
C PHE A 329 -9.17 -1.77 3.29
N VAL A 330 -9.17 -3.00 2.76
CA VAL A 330 -9.63 -4.20 3.46
C VAL A 330 -8.50 -5.23 3.50
N PRO A 331 -8.00 -5.61 4.70
CA PRO A 331 -7.00 -6.67 4.81
C PRO A 331 -7.52 -8.00 4.24
N PRO A 332 -6.70 -8.75 3.47
CA PRO A 332 -7.12 -10.01 2.85
C PRO A 332 -7.24 -11.15 3.87
N ASN A 333 -6.44 -11.14 4.95
CA ASN A 333 -6.47 -12.16 5.99
C ASN A 333 -7.61 -11.93 6.97
N ASP A 334 -8.41 -12.96 7.27
CA ASP A 334 -9.60 -12.85 8.14
C ASP A 334 -9.27 -12.41 9.57
N VAL A 335 -8.19 -12.91 10.15
CA VAL A 335 -7.75 -12.55 11.50
C VAL A 335 -7.28 -11.09 11.55
N GLU A 336 -6.48 -10.67 10.56
CA GLU A 336 -6.05 -9.28 10.44
C GLU A 336 -7.24 -8.35 10.17
N ARG A 337 -8.19 -8.78 9.32
CA ARG A 337 -9.40 -8.02 8.99
C ARG A 337 -10.27 -7.81 10.22
N ALA A 338 -10.49 -8.85 11.03
CA ALA A 338 -11.24 -8.73 12.28
C ALA A 338 -10.57 -7.77 13.27
N ALA A 339 -9.24 -7.88 13.43
CA ALA A 339 -8.47 -6.97 14.29
C ALA A 339 -8.55 -5.50 13.81
N ARG A 340 -8.47 -5.26 12.50
CA ARG A 340 -8.65 -3.92 11.91
C ARG A 340 -10.07 -3.40 12.08
N CYS A 341 -11.09 -4.22 11.86
CA CYS A 341 -12.49 -3.83 12.08
C CYS A 341 -12.74 -3.40 13.52
N GLN A 342 -12.19 -4.15 14.49
CA GLN A 342 -12.24 -3.78 15.89
C GLN A 342 -11.57 -2.42 16.17
N GLU A 343 -10.37 -2.20 15.63
CA GLU A 343 -9.64 -0.93 15.79
C GLU A 343 -10.41 0.25 15.20
N ILE A 344 -10.94 0.10 13.99
CA ILE A 344 -11.74 1.12 13.30
C ILE A 344 -13.00 1.46 14.11
N PHE A 345 -13.74 0.45 14.57
CA PHE A 345 -14.94 0.66 15.36
C PHE A 345 -14.64 1.41 16.66
N LEU A 346 -13.50 1.12 17.28
CA LEU A 346 -13.01 1.85 18.46
C LEU A 346 -12.59 3.29 18.14
N LEU A 347 -11.98 3.57 16.98
CA LEU A 347 -11.66 4.94 16.54
C LEU A 347 -12.93 5.78 16.36
N GLN A 348 -13.93 5.24 15.65
CA GLN A 348 -15.22 5.91 15.45
C GLN A 348 -15.92 6.18 16.79
N THR A 349 -16.01 5.15 17.63
CA THR A 349 -16.63 5.22 18.96
C THR A 349 -15.92 6.24 19.85
N SER A 350 -14.59 6.20 19.92
CA SER A 350 -13.80 7.11 20.76
C SER A 350 -13.92 8.56 20.31
N GLY A 351 -13.96 8.80 19.00
CA GLY A 351 -14.21 10.12 18.42
C GLY A 351 -15.56 10.69 18.86
N LEU A 352 -16.63 9.90 18.74
CA LEU A 352 -17.97 10.31 19.18
C LEU A 352 -18.01 10.53 20.70
N MET A 353 -17.44 9.62 21.50
CA MET A 353 -17.36 9.76 22.95
C MET A 353 -16.69 11.07 23.36
N LYS A 354 -15.58 11.44 22.70
CA LYS A 354 -14.89 12.72 22.97
C LYS A 354 -15.80 13.91 22.68
N ARG A 355 -16.55 13.88 21.56
CA ARG A 355 -17.50 14.94 21.20
C ARG A 355 -18.61 15.06 22.25
N LEU A 356 -19.25 13.96 22.65
CA LEU A 356 -20.32 13.95 23.66
C LEU A 356 -19.83 14.47 25.01
N ARG A 357 -18.65 14.04 25.46
CA ARG A 357 -18.05 14.54 26.71
C ARG A 357 -17.75 16.04 26.66
N HIS A 358 -17.30 16.55 25.50
CA HIS A 358 -16.97 17.96 25.35
C HIS A 358 -18.21 18.84 25.37
N THR A 359 -19.28 18.43 24.70
CA THR A 359 -20.54 19.19 24.65
C THR A 359 -21.43 18.98 25.88
N GLY A 360 -21.14 17.94 26.68
CA GLY A 360 -22.01 17.50 27.77
C GLY A 360 -23.32 16.87 27.30
N SER A 361 -23.48 16.66 25.97
CA SER A 361 -24.73 16.19 25.41
C SER A 361 -25.02 14.75 25.82
N GLN A 362 -26.24 14.55 26.29
CA GLN A 362 -26.77 13.24 26.71
C GLN A 362 -27.64 12.61 25.63
N LYS A 363 -27.76 13.27 24.46
CA LYS A 363 -28.66 12.86 23.39
C LYS A 363 -28.03 13.03 22.02
N VAL A 364 -28.32 12.10 21.14
CA VAL A 364 -27.94 12.17 19.72
C VAL A 364 -29.16 11.88 18.86
N VAL A 365 -29.19 12.48 17.68
CA VAL A 365 -30.23 12.26 16.67
C VAL A 365 -29.58 11.68 15.44
N ILE A 366 -30.15 10.60 14.91
CA ILE A 366 -29.63 9.89 13.74
C ILE A 366 -30.78 9.52 12.80
N GLY A 367 -30.58 9.76 11.51
CA GLY A 367 -31.48 9.25 10.47
C GLY A 367 -31.19 7.76 10.25
N LEU A 368 -32.18 6.90 10.47
CA LEU A 368 -32.05 5.46 10.31
C LEU A 368 -32.84 5.00 9.09
N SER A 369 -32.13 4.72 8.00
CA SER A 369 -32.73 4.26 6.74
C SER A 369 -32.82 2.75 6.62
N GLY A 370 -32.08 1.99 7.44
CA GLY A 370 -31.92 0.54 7.29
C GLY A 370 -30.82 0.14 6.31
N GLY A 371 -30.16 1.11 5.68
CA GLY A 371 -28.95 0.89 4.89
C GLY A 371 -27.69 0.68 5.74
N LEU A 372 -26.61 0.26 5.09
CA LEU A 372 -25.32 -0.06 5.73
C LEU A 372 -24.75 1.10 6.57
N ASP A 373 -24.75 2.32 6.04
CA ASP A 373 -24.02 3.43 6.69
C ASP A 373 -24.75 3.97 7.91
N SER A 374 -26.08 4.13 7.82
CA SER A 374 -26.90 4.55 8.96
C SER A 374 -26.93 3.47 10.05
N THR A 375 -26.90 2.19 9.66
CA THR A 375 -26.72 1.06 10.59
C THR A 375 -25.38 1.16 11.32
N LEU A 376 -24.26 1.31 10.62
CA LEU A 376 -22.94 1.43 11.25
C LEU A 376 -22.88 2.63 12.21
N ALA A 377 -23.40 3.79 11.80
CA ALA A 377 -23.42 4.98 12.64
C ALA A 377 -24.28 4.80 13.91
N LEU A 378 -25.38 4.04 13.83
CA LEU A 378 -26.19 3.67 14.99
C LEU A 378 -25.40 2.75 15.94
N LEU A 379 -24.72 1.73 15.43
CA LEU A 379 -23.90 0.81 16.24
C LEU A 379 -22.78 1.54 16.97
N VAL A 380 -22.08 2.46 16.27
CA VAL A 380 -21.07 3.34 16.87
C VAL A 380 -21.67 4.21 17.97
N SER A 381 -22.86 4.77 17.75
CA SER A 381 -23.56 5.60 18.74
C SER A 381 -23.94 4.80 19.99
N VAL A 382 -24.47 3.59 19.81
CA VAL A 382 -24.79 2.67 20.93
C VAL A 382 -23.53 2.34 21.73
N LYS A 383 -22.43 1.95 21.05
CA LYS A 383 -21.18 1.63 21.74
C LYS A 383 -20.61 2.82 22.50
N ALA A 384 -20.73 4.03 21.95
CA ALA A 384 -20.27 5.25 22.60
C ALA A 384 -21.08 5.56 23.87
N PHE A 385 -22.41 5.39 23.81
CA PHE A 385 -23.29 5.57 24.96
C PHE A 385 -22.99 4.55 26.06
N ASP A 386 -22.87 3.27 25.70
CA ASP A 386 -22.53 2.20 26.66
C ASP A 386 -21.21 2.46 27.38
N ARG A 387 -20.17 2.84 26.63
CA ARG A 387 -18.84 3.14 27.17
C ARG A 387 -18.81 4.38 28.06
N LEU A 388 -19.73 5.32 27.87
CA LEU A 388 -19.89 6.51 28.71
C LEU A 388 -20.86 6.31 29.87
N GLY A 389 -21.56 5.17 29.95
CA GLY A 389 -22.62 4.94 30.92
C GLY A 389 -23.85 5.82 30.69
N LEU A 390 -24.10 6.24 29.45
CA LEU A 390 -25.27 7.03 29.08
C LEU A 390 -26.45 6.10 28.77
N ASP A 391 -27.66 6.57 29.05
CA ASP A 391 -28.88 5.83 28.70
C ASP A 391 -29.05 5.80 27.17
N ARG A 392 -29.15 4.58 26.60
CA ARG A 392 -29.41 4.37 25.16
C ARG A 392 -30.69 5.04 24.68
N LYS A 393 -31.65 5.35 25.56
CA LYS A 393 -32.83 6.17 25.22
C LYS A 393 -32.50 7.60 24.83
N GLY A 394 -31.30 8.10 25.14
CA GLY A 394 -30.77 9.35 24.60
C GLY A 394 -30.43 9.29 23.11
N ILE A 395 -30.32 8.10 22.51
CA ILE A 395 -30.19 7.93 21.06
C ILE A 395 -31.58 7.99 20.45
N ILE A 396 -31.85 9.02 19.66
CA ILE A 396 -33.11 9.25 18.95
C ILE A 396 -32.91 8.87 17.48
N ALA A 397 -33.28 7.65 17.13
CA ALA A 397 -33.31 7.16 15.76
C ALA A 397 -34.61 7.61 15.08
N LEU A 398 -34.48 8.31 13.95
CA LEU A 398 -35.60 8.76 13.12
C LEU A 398 -35.65 7.95 11.84
N THR A 399 -36.74 7.20 11.62
CA THR A 399 -37.08 6.68 10.30
C THR A 399 -37.95 7.74 9.60
N MET A 400 -37.55 8.14 8.39
CA MET A 400 -38.19 9.25 7.67
C MET A 400 -38.66 8.81 6.28
N PRO A 401 -39.76 8.02 6.21
CA PRO A 401 -40.25 7.48 4.96
C PRO A 401 -40.66 8.59 3.99
N GLY A 402 -40.32 8.39 2.71
CA GLY A 402 -40.73 9.22 1.58
C GLY A 402 -41.33 8.35 0.47
N PHE A 403 -41.38 8.89 -0.75
CA PHE A 403 -42.03 8.23 -1.89
C PHE A 403 -41.37 6.92 -2.36
N GLY A 404 -40.08 6.71 -2.07
CA GLY A 404 -39.32 5.53 -2.48
C GLY A 404 -39.03 4.50 -1.38
N THR A 405 -39.54 4.70 -0.16
CA THR A 405 -39.19 3.84 0.98
C THR A 405 -39.81 2.45 0.87
N THR A 406 -39.00 1.39 1.01
CA THR A 406 -39.47 0.00 0.93
C THR A 406 -39.84 -0.57 2.31
N GLU A 407 -40.71 -1.58 2.35
CA GLU A 407 -41.09 -2.23 3.62
C GLU A 407 -39.91 -2.96 4.29
N ARG A 408 -38.99 -3.54 3.50
CA ARG A 408 -37.89 -4.36 4.01
C ARG A 408 -36.86 -3.54 4.80
N THR A 409 -36.33 -2.47 4.20
CA THR A 409 -35.30 -1.62 4.83
C THR A 409 -35.84 -0.91 6.06
N ARG A 410 -37.10 -0.44 5.97
CA ARG A 410 -37.82 0.12 7.11
C ARG A 410 -38.00 -0.91 8.23
N GLY A 411 -38.43 -2.12 7.91
CA GLY A 411 -38.59 -3.21 8.89
C GLY A 411 -37.31 -3.48 9.65
N ASN A 412 -36.17 -3.59 8.95
CA ASN A 412 -34.86 -3.78 9.56
C ASN A 412 -34.47 -2.59 10.47
N ALA A 413 -34.69 -1.35 10.01
CA ALA A 413 -34.40 -0.16 10.79
C ALA A 413 -35.20 -0.11 12.11
N GLU A 414 -36.52 -0.30 12.04
CA GLU A 414 -37.39 -0.25 13.20
C GLU A 414 -37.09 -1.39 14.19
N GLU A 415 -36.90 -2.60 13.68
CA GLU A 415 -36.58 -3.76 14.51
C GLU A 415 -35.21 -3.62 15.18
N LEU A 416 -34.19 -3.17 14.43
CA LEU A 416 -32.85 -2.94 14.99
C LEU A 416 -32.88 -1.90 16.10
N ALA A 417 -33.58 -0.79 15.91
CA ALA A 417 -33.73 0.25 16.92
C ALA A 417 -34.42 -0.27 18.19
N GLN A 418 -35.44 -1.12 18.03
CA GLN A 418 -36.12 -1.76 19.15
C GLN A 418 -35.20 -2.72 19.92
N GLN A 419 -34.47 -3.59 19.21
CA GLN A 419 -33.54 -4.55 19.81
C GLN A 419 -32.36 -3.86 20.53
N LEU A 420 -31.87 -2.75 19.99
CA LEU A 420 -30.81 -1.94 20.63
C LEU A 420 -31.33 -1.10 21.81
N ALA A 421 -32.64 -1.08 22.03
CA ALA A 421 -33.34 -0.33 23.07
C ALA A 421 -33.18 1.19 22.97
N VAL A 422 -32.97 1.73 21.77
CA VAL A 422 -32.90 3.20 21.53
C VAL A 422 -34.30 3.82 21.46
N THR A 423 -34.39 5.14 21.36
CA THR A 423 -35.66 5.84 21.11
C THR A 423 -35.90 5.88 19.59
N LEU A 424 -36.95 5.22 19.12
CA LEU A 424 -37.36 5.23 17.72
C LEU A 424 -38.53 6.21 17.51
N LYS A 425 -38.47 7.00 16.44
CA LYS A 425 -39.62 7.78 15.94
C LYS A 425 -39.72 7.65 14.42
N VAL A 426 -40.96 7.61 13.93
CA VAL A 426 -41.25 7.62 12.49
C VAL A 426 -41.82 9.00 12.13
N VAL A 427 -41.24 9.67 11.15
CA VAL A 427 -41.68 11.00 10.67
C VAL A 427 -41.73 10.98 9.14
N SER A 428 -42.93 10.81 8.54
CA SER A 428 -43.08 10.91 7.09
C SER A 428 -42.74 12.31 6.60
N ILE A 429 -42.05 12.39 5.46
CA ILE A 429 -41.70 13.66 4.80
C ILE A 429 -42.71 14.06 3.71
N ASP A 430 -43.67 13.19 3.36
CA ASP A 430 -44.46 13.31 2.14
C ASP A 430 -45.19 14.64 2.03
N GLN A 431 -45.91 15.04 3.09
CA GLN A 431 -46.70 16.26 3.08
C GLN A 431 -45.83 17.52 3.05
N ALA A 432 -44.69 17.50 3.74
CA ALA A 432 -43.74 18.61 3.75
C ALA A 432 -43.09 18.78 2.36
N VAL A 433 -42.68 17.67 1.74
CA VAL A 433 -42.11 17.68 0.38
C VAL A 433 -43.15 18.07 -0.66
N LEU A 434 -44.39 17.56 -0.59
CA LEU A 434 -45.48 17.98 -1.49
C LEU A 434 -45.86 19.45 -1.32
N GLN A 435 -45.74 20.00 -0.11
CA GLN A 435 -45.88 21.45 0.09
C GLN A 435 -44.71 22.20 -0.56
N HIS A 436 -43.47 21.75 -0.33
CA HIS A 436 -42.29 22.36 -0.93
C HIS A 436 -42.35 22.37 -2.46
N PHE A 437 -42.74 21.25 -3.08
CA PHE A 437 -42.95 21.15 -4.52
C PHE A 437 -43.97 22.16 -5.03
N ARG A 438 -45.09 22.37 -4.31
CA ARG A 438 -46.07 23.40 -4.65
C ARG A 438 -45.49 24.81 -4.54
N ASP A 439 -44.68 25.08 -3.51
CA ASP A 439 -44.09 26.39 -3.27
C ASP A 439 -43.05 26.79 -4.34
N ILE A 440 -42.37 25.81 -4.92
CA ILE A 440 -41.38 26.02 -6.00
C ILE A 440 -41.94 25.71 -7.40
N GLU A 441 -43.23 25.40 -7.52
CA GLU A 441 -43.91 25.05 -8.77
C GLU A 441 -43.32 23.80 -9.48
N HIS A 442 -42.78 22.84 -8.72
CA HIS A 442 -42.25 21.57 -9.23
C HIS A 442 -43.37 20.53 -9.38
N ASP A 443 -43.47 19.90 -10.55
CA ASP A 443 -44.41 18.79 -10.78
C ASP A 443 -43.91 17.52 -10.07
N PRO A 444 -44.67 16.93 -9.12
CA PRO A 444 -44.28 15.71 -8.43
C PRO A 444 -44.04 14.49 -9.33
N ASN A 445 -44.52 14.51 -10.59
CA ASN A 445 -44.27 13.44 -11.55
C ASN A 445 -42.93 13.59 -12.30
N VAL A 446 -42.23 14.72 -12.12
CA VAL A 446 -40.89 14.96 -12.69
C VAL A 446 -39.85 14.51 -11.67
N HIS A 447 -39.36 13.27 -11.84
CA HIS A 447 -38.39 12.63 -10.96
C HIS A 447 -36.94 13.01 -11.30
N ASP A 448 -36.63 14.30 -11.29
CA ASP A 448 -35.29 14.82 -11.55
C ASP A 448 -34.50 15.07 -10.25
N ILE A 449 -33.32 15.71 -10.38
CA ILE A 449 -32.44 16.06 -9.27
C ILE A 449 -33.15 16.96 -8.23
N THR A 450 -34.15 17.75 -8.62
CA THR A 450 -34.94 18.59 -7.71
C THR A 450 -35.84 17.72 -6.83
N TYR A 451 -36.48 16.70 -7.41
CA TYR A 451 -37.32 15.74 -6.70
C TYR A 451 -36.54 14.99 -5.61
N GLU A 452 -35.37 14.45 -5.96
CA GLU A 452 -34.50 13.71 -5.05
C GLU A 452 -33.93 14.62 -3.93
N ASN A 453 -33.36 15.78 -4.31
CA ASN A 453 -32.71 16.67 -3.35
C ASN A 453 -33.70 17.31 -2.35
N SER A 454 -34.94 17.57 -2.76
CA SER A 454 -35.96 18.14 -1.86
C SER A 454 -36.24 17.18 -0.70
N GLN A 455 -36.36 15.88 -0.99
CA GLN A 455 -36.53 14.85 0.04
C GLN A 455 -35.30 14.74 0.96
N ALA A 456 -34.08 14.77 0.43
CA ALA A 456 -32.85 14.70 1.22
C ALA A 456 -32.67 15.90 2.17
N ARG A 457 -33.02 17.10 1.70
CA ARG A 457 -32.97 18.33 2.51
C ARG A 457 -34.03 18.34 3.59
N GLU A 458 -35.27 17.93 3.29
CA GLU A 458 -36.35 17.85 4.28
C GLU A 458 -35.98 16.91 5.43
N ARG A 459 -35.42 15.73 5.12
CA ARG A 459 -34.91 14.80 6.15
C ARG A 459 -33.85 15.44 7.05
N THR A 460 -32.94 16.20 6.46
CA THR A 460 -31.88 16.88 7.22
C THR A 460 -32.44 18.00 8.09
N GLN A 461 -33.41 18.75 7.59
CA GLN A 461 -34.12 19.77 8.36
C GLN A 461 -34.79 19.17 9.59
N ILE A 462 -35.55 18.09 9.42
CA ILE A 462 -36.19 17.36 10.53
C ILE A 462 -35.14 16.89 11.55
N LEU A 463 -34.03 16.29 11.10
CA LEU A 463 -32.96 15.83 12.00
C LEU A 463 -32.38 16.96 12.83
N MET A 464 -32.08 18.10 12.20
CA MET A 464 -31.51 19.27 12.89
C MET A 464 -32.49 19.87 13.89
N ASP A 465 -33.77 20.00 13.51
CA ASP A 465 -34.79 20.59 14.38
C ASP A 465 -35.16 19.66 15.55
N VAL A 466 -35.19 18.35 15.33
CA VAL A 466 -35.35 17.37 16.42
C VAL A 466 -34.14 17.38 17.34
N ALA A 467 -32.92 17.56 16.82
CA ALA A 467 -31.73 17.72 17.65
C ALA A 467 -31.82 18.99 18.52
N ASN A 468 -32.26 20.12 17.96
CA ASN A 468 -32.51 21.34 18.70
C ASN A 468 -33.57 21.13 19.80
N GLN A 469 -34.70 20.50 19.45
CA GLN A 469 -35.78 20.18 20.40
C GLN A 469 -35.29 19.28 21.55
N ALA A 470 -34.43 18.31 21.24
CA ALA A 470 -33.93 17.36 22.21
C ALA A 470 -32.75 17.90 23.06
N GLY A 471 -32.05 18.94 22.58
CA GLY A 471 -30.74 19.36 23.10
C GLY A 471 -29.62 18.38 22.73
N GLY A 472 -29.73 17.74 21.57
CA GLY A 472 -28.82 16.69 21.09
C GLY A 472 -27.93 17.11 19.92
N LEU A 473 -27.14 16.17 19.42
CA LEU A 473 -26.30 16.34 18.23
C LEU A 473 -26.80 15.47 17.08
N VAL A 474 -26.82 16.00 15.85
CA VAL A 474 -27.06 15.18 14.65
C VAL A 474 -25.80 14.41 14.29
N ILE A 475 -25.93 13.08 14.18
CA ILE A 475 -24.86 12.18 13.76
C ILE A 475 -24.98 11.91 12.26
N GLY A 476 -23.94 12.28 11.51
CA GLY A 476 -23.84 12.05 10.07
C GLY A 476 -23.45 10.62 9.75
N THR A 477 -24.09 10.07 8.72
CA THR A 477 -23.93 8.68 8.30
C THR A 477 -23.09 8.52 7.03
N GLY A 478 -22.86 9.61 6.29
CA GLY A 478 -22.16 9.57 5.00
C GLY A 478 -20.74 9.01 5.10
N ASP A 479 -20.38 8.19 4.10
CA ASP A 479 -19.12 7.46 4.06
C ASP A 479 -18.05 8.13 3.18
N LEU A 480 -16.81 7.63 3.24
CA LEU A 480 -15.68 8.21 2.51
C LEU A 480 -15.84 8.15 0.98
N SER A 481 -16.51 7.12 0.46
CA SER A 481 -16.71 6.89 -0.98
C SER A 481 -17.76 7.84 -1.53
N GLU A 482 -18.84 8.07 -0.77
CA GLU A 482 -19.84 9.09 -1.05
C GLU A 482 -19.21 10.49 -1.07
N LEU A 483 -18.32 10.78 -0.11
CA LEU A 483 -17.56 12.02 -0.08
C LEU A 483 -16.63 12.17 -1.29
N ALA A 484 -15.96 11.09 -1.71
CA ALA A 484 -15.07 11.10 -2.87
C ALA A 484 -15.84 11.43 -4.16
N LEU A 485 -16.98 10.75 -4.38
CA LEU A 485 -17.81 10.91 -5.57
C LEU A 485 -18.77 12.11 -5.50
N GLY A 486 -18.86 12.76 -4.33
CA GLY A 486 -19.90 13.73 -4.01
C GLY A 486 -21.30 13.18 -4.24
N TRP A 487 -21.50 11.90 -3.90
CA TRP A 487 -22.78 11.21 -3.98
C TRP A 487 -23.61 11.50 -2.72
N CYS A 488 -23.94 12.77 -2.57
CA CYS A 488 -24.71 13.31 -1.45
C CYS A 488 -25.36 14.63 -1.88
N THR A 489 -26.42 15.06 -1.20
CA THR A 489 -27.04 16.36 -1.42
C THR A 489 -26.28 17.45 -0.64
N TYR A 490 -25.86 18.51 -1.32
CA TYR A 490 -25.28 19.67 -0.64
C TYR A 490 -26.37 20.35 0.20
N ASN A 491 -26.07 20.55 1.48
CA ASN A 491 -26.97 21.00 2.54
C ASN A 491 -28.15 20.04 2.80
N GLY A 492 -27.97 18.75 2.49
CA GLY A 492 -28.83 17.65 2.89
C GLY A 492 -28.05 16.64 3.72
N ASP A 493 -28.09 15.38 3.32
CA ASP A 493 -27.52 14.21 4.01
C ASP A 493 -26.03 14.29 4.32
N HIS A 494 -25.26 15.10 3.59
CA HIS A 494 -23.85 15.32 3.91
C HIS A 494 -23.63 16.15 5.19
N MET A 495 -24.63 16.94 5.61
CA MET A 495 -24.52 17.87 6.73
C MET A 495 -24.92 17.21 8.04
N SER A 496 -24.11 17.40 9.07
CA SER A 496 -24.36 16.90 10.43
C SER A 496 -23.55 17.72 11.42
N MET A 497 -23.75 17.46 12.72
CA MET A 497 -22.90 18.06 13.76
C MET A 497 -21.63 17.24 14.02
N TYR A 498 -21.66 15.94 13.70
CA TYR A 498 -20.51 15.05 13.75
C TYR A 498 -20.71 13.82 12.85
N ALA A 499 -19.82 13.56 11.90
CA ALA A 499 -19.90 12.45 10.94
C ALA A 499 -18.98 11.30 11.36
N VAL A 500 -19.55 10.19 11.84
CA VAL A 500 -18.75 9.06 12.35
C VAL A 500 -18.19 8.15 11.25
N ASN A 501 -18.79 8.16 10.07
CA ASN A 501 -18.41 7.31 8.94
C ASN A 501 -17.53 8.01 7.90
N CYS A 502 -17.24 9.31 8.04
CA CYS A 502 -16.57 10.10 7.00
C CYS A 502 -15.14 9.63 6.63
N GLY A 503 -14.53 8.77 7.45
CA GLY A 503 -13.22 8.16 7.21
C GLY A 503 -13.28 6.70 6.73
N VAL A 504 -14.46 6.11 6.57
CA VAL A 504 -14.65 4.69 6.24
C VAL A 504 -15.21 4.58 4.81
N PRO A 505 -14.53 3.88 3.88
CA PRO A 505 -15.04 3.67 2.52
C PRO A 505 -16.13 2.61 2.47
N LYS A 506 -17.00 2.67 1.45
CA LYS A 506 -18.19 1.79 1.29
C LYS A 506 -17.84 0.31 1.35
N THR A 507 -16.75 -0.09 0.70
CA THR A 507 -16.27 -1.48 0.74
C THR A 507 -16.02 -1.93 2.18
N LEU A 508 -15.45 -1.07 3.02
CA LEU A 508 -15.12 -1.36 4.42
C LEU A 508 -16.32 -1.28 5.37
N VAL A 509 -17.32 -0.43 5.08
CA VAL A 509 -18.57 -0.37 5.88
C VAL A 509 -19.22 -1.75 5.96
N ARG A 510 -19.33 -2.46 4.83
CA ARG A 510 -19.92 -3.81 4.80
C ARG A 510 -19.17 -4.79 5.71
N TYR A 511 -17.84 -4.79 5.66
CA TYR A 511 -17.02 -5.64 6.54
C TYR A 511 -17.13 -5.26 8.01
N LEU A 512 -17.30 -3.98 8.34
CA LEU A 512 -17.50 -3.54 9.72
C LEU A 512 -18.86 -3.99 10.27
N VAL A 513 -19.93 -3.89 9.48
CA VAL A 513 -21.26 -4.35 9.90
C VAL A 513 -21.30 -5.87 10.06
N ASP A 514 -20.69 -6.62 9.13
CA ASP A 514 -20.52 -8.08 9.23
C ASP A 514 -19.62 -8.50 10.42
N TRP A 515 -18.56 -7.75 10.69
CA TRP A 515 -17.75 -7.98 11.90
C TRP A 515 -18.58 -7.70 13.17
N CYS A 516 -19.38 -6.62 13.17
CA CYS A 516 -20.26 -6.32 14.30
C CYS A 516 -21.30 -7.42 14.54
N SER A 517 -21.86 -8.03 13.49
CA SER A 517 -22.82 -9.13 13.65
C SER A 517 -22.19 -10.36 14.30
N LYS A 518 -20.94 -10.68 13.94
CA LYS A 518 -20.24 -11.87 14.41
C LYS A 518 -19.60 -11.73 15.79
N GLU A 519 -18.98 -10.57 16.07
CA GLU A 519 -18.07 -10.42 17.20
C GLU A 519 -18.57 -9.43 18.27
N GLU A 520 -19.39 -8.44 17.91
CA GLU A 520 -19.80 -7.36 18.83
C GLU A 520 -21.25 -7.52 19.32
N PHE A 521 -22.14 -8.07 18.49
CA PHE A 521 -23.54 -8.31 18.81
C PHE A 521 -23.90 -9.79 18.67
N SER A 522 -25.07 -10.19 19.16
CA SER A 522 -25.53 -11.59 19.09
C SER A 522 -27.05 -11.69 19.01
N GLY A 523 -27.57 -12.90 18.79
CA GLY A 523 -29.00 -13.17 18.72
C GLY A 523 -29.68 -12.44 17.57
N ARG A 524 -30.86 -11.86 17.84
CA ARG A 524 -31.67 -11.22 16.80
C ARG A 524 -30.98 -10.03 16.13
N ILE A 525 -30.14 -9.28 16.86
CA ILE A 525 -29.36 -8.17 16.30
C ILE A 525 -28.42 -8.69 15.21
N SER A 526 -27.70 -9.80 15.45
CA SER A 526 -26.80 -10.41 14.44
C SER A 526 -27.53 -10.72 13.14
N THR A 527 -28.70 -11.37 13.24
CA THR A 527 -29.50 -11.74 12.07
C THR A 527 -29.98 -10.53 11.27
N ILE A 528 -30.35 -9.42 11.95
CA ILE A 528 -30.75 -8.19 11.25
C ILE A 528 -29.54 -7.57 10.55
N LEU A 529 -28.37 -7.53 11.19
CA LEU A 529 -27.15 -7.00 10.59
C LEU A 529 -26.69 -7.82 9.37
N GLU A 530 -26.83 -9.14 9.43
CA GLU A 530 -26.61 -10.03 8.28
C GLU A 530 -27.57 -9.71 7.12
N ASP A 531 -28.85 -9.45 7.38
CA ASP A 531 -29.81 -9.06 6.34
C ASP A 531 -29.51 -7.67 5.75
N VAL A 532 -29.09 -6.70 6.58
CA VAL A 532 -28.60 -5.39 6.13
C VAL A 532 -27.38 -5.56 5.22
N CYS A 533 -26.44 -6.43 5.58
CA CYS A 533 -25.29 -6.76 4.74
C CYS A 533 -25.66 -7.47 3.43
N ALA A 534 -26.77 -8.21 3.39
CA ALA A 534 -27.26 -8.88 2.18
C ALA A 534 -28.07 -7.94 1.25
N THR A 535 -28.49 -6.78 1.75
CA THR A 535 -29.30 -5.83 0.98
C THR A 535 -28.43 -5.08 -0.06
N PRO A 536 -28.88 -4.98 -1.33
CA PRO A 536 -28.18 -4.19 -2.35
C PRO A 536 -28.08 -2.70 -1.99
N VAL A 537 -27.04 -2.02 -2.48
CA VAL A 537 -26.84 -0.58 -2.23
C VAL A 537 -27.67 0.24 -3.22
N SER A 538 -28.61 1.04 -2.71
CA SER A 538 -29.49 1.91 -3.51
C SER A 538 -29.96 3.14 -2.73
N PRO A 539 -30.23 4.30 -3.39
CA PRO A 539 -30.89 5.43 -2.77
C PRO A 539 -32.41 5.26 -2.88
N GLU A 540 -33.11 5.07 -1.76
CA GLU A 540 -34.58 4.92 -1.71
C GLU A 540 -35.32 6.26 -1.90
N LEU A 541 -35.06 6.97 -3.00
CA LEU A 541 -35.65 8.28 -3.31
C LEU A 541 -36.70 8.22 -4.41
N LEU A 542 -36.61 7.26 -5.32
CA LEU A 542 -37.56 7.03 -6.40
C LEU A 542 -38.58 5.95 -6.01
N PRO A 543 -39.84 6.05 -6.49
CA PRO A 543 -40.81 4.99 -6.29
C PRO A 543 -40.29 3.64 -6.81
N PRO A 544 -40.57 2.52 -6.13
CA PRO A 544 -40.26 1.20 -6.67
C PRO A 544 -41.04 0.92 -7.96
N ASP A 545 -40.56 -0.01 -8.77
CA ASP A 545 -41.25 -0.43 -9.99
C ASP A 545 -42.60 -1.11 -9.70
N VAL A 546 -43.35 -1.45 -10.75
CA VAL A 546 -44.70 -2.05 -10.65
C VAL A 546 -44.68 -3.39 -9.89
N ASP A 547 -43.52 -4.05 -9.82
CA ASP A 547 -43.30 -5.33 -9.14
C ASP A 547 -42.68 -5.16 -7.73
N GLY A 548 -42.49 -3.91 -7.26
CA GLY A 548 -41.94 -3.59 -5.94
C GLY A 548 -40.41 -3.69 -5.86
N ASN A 549 -39.71 -3.80 -6.99
CA ASN A 549 -38.26 -3.82 -7.02
C ASN A 549 -37.68 -2.40 -7.02
N ILE A 550 -36.46 -2.29 -6.50
CA ILE A 550 -35.68 -1.06 -6.51
C ILE A 550 -35.25 -0.76 -7.95
N ASP A 551 -35.84 0.28 -8.55
CA ASP A 551 -35.62 0.67 -9.96
C ASP A 551 -34.23 1.30 -10.20
N GLN A 552 -33.56 1.79 -9.13
CA GLN A 552 -32.26 2.47 -9.23
C GLN A 552 -31.20 1.85 -8.31
N LEU A 553 -30.29 1.05 -8.87
CA LEU A 553 -29.06 0.65 -8.17
C LEU A 553 -28.03 1.79 -8.29
N THR A 554 -27.57 2.34 -7.17
CA THR A 554 -26.60 3.46 -7.15
C THR A 554 -25.40 3.17 -8.07
N GLU A 555 -24.90 1.94 -8.02
CA GLU A 555 -23.72 1.49 -8.77
C GLU A 555 -23.94 1.49 -10.30
N GLN A 556 -25.17 1.45 -10.80
CA GLN A 556 -25.45 1.60 -12.23
C GLN A 556 -25.24 3.04 -12.72
N VAL A 557 -25.41 4.03 -11.84
CA VAL A 557 -25.29 5.46 -12.16
C VAL A 557 -23.89 5.98 -11.90
N VAL A 558 -23.32 5.69 -10.73
CA VAL A 558 -21.97 6.16 -10.37
C VAL A 558 -20.86 5.20 -10.73
N GLY A 559 -21.16 3.91 -10.89
CA GLY A 559 -20.18 2.83 -11.06
C GLY A 559 -19.98 2.02 -9.78
N PRO A 560 -19.32 0.85 -9.87
CA PRO A 560 -19.07 -0.04 -8.73
C PRO A 560 -18.21 0.63 -7.65
N TYR A 561 -18.62 0.53 -6.39
CA TYR A 561 -17.85 1.13 -5.28
C TYR A 561 -16.48 0.49 -5.10
N GLU A 562 -16.32 -0.80 -5.43
CA GLU A 562 -15.00 -1.47 -5.38
C GLU A 562 -13.98 -0.81 -6.32
N LEU A 563 -14.41 -0.37 -7.50
CA LEU A 563 -13.55 0.34 -8.44
C LEU A 563 -13.24 1.75 -7.92
N HIS A 564 -14.24 2.48 -7.43
CA HIS A 564 -14.03 3.84 -6.91
C HIS A 564 -13.18 3.88 -5.66
N ASP A 565 -13.32 2.90 -4.77
CA ASP A 565 -12.46 2.77 -3.60
C ASP A 565 -11.03 2.39 -3.99
N PHE A 566 -10.87 1.50 -4.98
CA PHE A 566 -9.57 1.22 -5.56
C PHE A 566 -8.94 2.50 -6.15
N PHE A 567 -9.67 3.24 -6.99
CA PHE A 567 -9.21 4.49 -7.59
C PHE A 567 -8.89 5.54 -6.53
N LEU A 568 -9.75 5.71 -5.52
CA LEU A 568 -9.56 6.63 -4.41
C LEU A 568 -8.24 6.35 -3.70
N PHE A 569 -7.95 5.08 -3.42
CA PHE A 569 -6.67 4.72 -2.81
C PHE A 569 -5.50 5.04 -3.74
N GLN A 570 -5.53 4.62 -5.00
CA GLN A 570 -4.39 4.84 -5.91
C GLN A 570 -4.16 6.34 -6.20
N VAL A 571 -5.22 7.13 -6.33
CA VAL A 571 -5.16 8.56 -6.64
C VAL A 571 -4.81 9.38 -5.40
N VAL A 572 -5.45 9.12 -4.26
CA VAL A 572 -5.30 9.99 -3.06
C VAL A 572 -4.22 9.46 -2.11
N ARG A 573 -4.10 8.14 -1.89
CA ARG A 573 -3.02 7.60 -1.04
C ARG A 573 -1.71 7.56 -1.79
N MET A 574 -1.72 7.04 -3.02
CA MET A 574 -0.49 6.78 -3.78
C MET A 574 -0.12 7.91 -4.76
N HIS A 575 -1.02 8.85 -5.04
CA HIS A 575 -0.79 9.95 -5.98
C HIS A 575 -0.40 9.48 -7.39
N PHE A 576 -0.88 8.30 -7.78
CA PHE A 576 -0.54 7.75 -9.08
C PHE A 576 -1.28 8.46 -10.22
N PRO A 577 -0.61 8.63 -11.37
CA PRO A 577 -1.25 9.22 -12.54
C PRO A 577 -2.29 8.25 -13.14
N PRO A 578 -3.31 8.78 -13.84
CA PRO A 578 -4.39 7.98 -14.43
C PRO A 578 -3.93 6.76 -15.23
N LYS A 579 -2.86 6.89 -16.03
CA LYS A 579 -2.25 5.78 -16.80
C LYS A 579 -1.89 4.60 -15.90
N LYS A 580 -1.22 4.86 -14.78
CA LYS A 580 -0.78 3.84 -13.82
C LYS A 580 -1.96 3.25 -13.05
N VAL A 581 -2.93 4.07 -12.64
CA VAL A 581 -4.16 3.59 -11.98
C VAL A 581 -4.93 2.63 -12.88
N LEU A 582 -5.09 2.96 -14.17
CA LEU A 582 -5.75 2.10 -15.14
C LEU A 582 -5.00 0.79 -15.36
N MET A 583 -3.66 0.82 -15.46
CA MET A 583 -2.84 -0.39 -15.58
C MET A 583 -2.99 -1.30 -14.36
N LEU A 584 -2.90 -0.75 -13.15
CA LEU A 584 -3.07 -1.52 -11.91
C LEU A 584 -4.49 -2.11 -11.79
N ALA A 585 -5.51 -1.33 -12.16
CA ALA A 585 -6.89 -1.80 -12.17
C ALA A 585 -7.10 -2.93 -13.19
N ALA A 586 -6.51 -2.82 -14.39
CA ALA A 586 -6.61 -3.86 -15.42
C ALA A 586 -5.97 -5.18 -14.98
N GLN A 587 -4.92 -5.13 -14.15
CA GLN A 587 -4.32 -6.32 -13.54
C GLN A 587 -5.18 -6.86 -12.37
N ALA A 588 -5.64 -5.98 -11.48
CA ALA A 588 -6.42 -6.38 -10.30
C ALA A 588 -7.77 -7.01 -10.65
N PHE A 589 -8.41 -6.51 -11.71
CA PHE A 589 -9.80 -6.80 -12.07
C PHE A 589 -9.95 -7.48 -13.44
N ALA A 590 -8.89 -8.12 -13.95
CA ALA A 590 -8.84 -8.72 -15.28
C ALA A 590 -9.97 -9.74 -15.58
N ASP A 591 -10.49 -10.39 -14.54
CA ASP A 591 -11.56 -11.39 -14.55
C ASP A 591 -12.98 -10.79 -14.44
N GLN A 592 -13.12 -9.51 -14.10
CA GLN A 592 -14.41 -8.88 -13.78
C GLN A 592 -14.78 -7.72 -14.71
N TYR A 593 -13.79 -6.91 -15.11
CA TYR A 593 -14.05 -5.68 -15.87
C TYR A 593 -13.13 -5.59 -17.08
N SER A 594 -13.69 -5.21 -18.22
CA SER A 594 -12.88 -4.91 -19.40
C SER A 594 -12.12 -3.59 -19.22
N ARG A 595 -10.97 -3.45 -19.90
CA ARG A 595 -10.19 -2.20 -19.87
C ARG A 595 -11.01 -0.96 -20.29
N PRO A 596 -11.89 -1.00 -21.31
CA PRO A 596 -12.79 0.12 -21.62
C PRO A 596 -13.75 0.48 -20.48
N GLU A 597 -14.29 -0.50 -19.76
CA GLU A 597 -15.14 -0.26 -18.59
C GLU A 597 -14.36 0.40 -17.45
N LEU A 598 -13.16 -0.11 -17.14
CA LEU A 598 -12.28 0.49 -16.13
C LEU A 598 -11.94 1.95 -16.47
N ARG A 599 -11.63 2.23 -17.74
CA ARG A 599 -11.36 3.60 -18.22
C ARG A 599 -12.59 4.50 -18.09
N LYS A 600 -13.78 4.00 -18.44
CA LYS A 600 -15.05 4.74 -18.29
C LYS A 600 -15.26 5.16 -16.83
N TRP A 601 -15.16 4.21 -15.89
CA TRP A 601 -15.39 4.49 -14.48
C TRP A 601 -14.28 5.35 -13.85
N LEU A 602 -13.02 5.19 -14.25
CA LEU A 602 -11.92 6.05 -13.82
C LEU A 602 -12.09 7.50 -14.32
N SER A 603 -12.52 7.69 -15.56
CA SER A 603 -12.87 9.02 -16.09
C SER A 603 -14.01 9.66 -15.31
N GLN A 604 -15.04 8.88 -14.96
CA GLN A 604 -16.13 9.38 -14.12
C GLN A 604 -15.67 9.71 -12.69
N PHE A 605 -14.79 8.88 -12.10
CA PHE A 605 -14.15 9.15 -10.82
C PHE A 605 -13.47 10.52 -10.85
N TYR A 606 -12.58 10.79 -11.81
CA TYR A 606 -11.90 12.09 -11.91
C TYR A 606 -12.88 13.25 -12.07
N ARG A 607 -13.86 13.15 -12.98
CA ARG A 607 -14.87 14.22 -13.20
C ARG A 607 -15.63 14.54 -11.92
N ARG A 608 -16.12 13.52 -11.21
CA ARG A 608 -16.87 13.70 -9.97
C ARG A 608 -15.97 14.14 -8.83
N PHE A 609 -14.84 13.48 -8.63
CA PHE A 609 -13.88 13.82 -7.59
C PHE A 609 -13.48 15.30 -7.70
N PHE A 610 -13.20 15.83 -8.89
CA PHE A 610 -12.88 17.25 -9.04
C PHE A 610 -14.10 18.17 -8.84
N SER A 611 -15.19 17.94 -9.60
CA SER A 611 -16.37 18.83 -9.57
C SER A 611 -17.09 18.89 -8.23
N GLN A 612 -16.93 17.87 -7.38
CA GLN A 612 -17.62 17.77 -6.09
C GLN A 612 -16.76 18.24 -4.90
N GLN A 613 -15.57 18.81 -5.13
CA GLN A 613 -14.69 19.30 -4.06
C GLN A 613 -15.35 20.38 -3.19
N PHE A 614 -16.26 21.18 -3.73
CA PHE A 614 -17.00 22.19 -2.96
C PHE A 614 -17.83 21.58 -1.82
N LYS A 615 -18.37 20.36 -1.99
CA LYS A 615 -19.12 19.66 -0.93
C LYS A 615 -18.20 19.30 0.23
N ARG A 616 -16.99 18.83 -0.07
CA ARG A 616 -15.98 18.46 0.93
C ARG A 616 -15.38 19.66 1.65
N SER A 617 -15.33 20.82 1.00
CA SER A 617 -14.85 22.06 1.64
C SER A 617 -15.67 22.46 2.87
N CYS A 618 -16.94 22.03 2.94
CA CYS A 618 -17.85 22.27 4.06
C CYS A 618 -18.16 21.00 4.87
N LEU A 619 -17.25 20.02 4.91
CA LEU A 619 -17.45 18.76 5.63
C LEU A 619 -17.61 18.97 7.16
N PRO A 620 -18.62 18.35 7.81
CA PRO A 620 -18.68 18.22 9.26
C PRO A 620 -17.42 17.62 9.89
N ASP A 621 -17.27 17.77 11.19
CA ASP A 621 -16.19 17.11 11.92
C ASP A 621 -16.42 15.60 12.01
N GLY A 622 -15.34 14.83 11.95
CA GLY A 622 -15.36 13.39 12.10
C GLY A 622 -13.96 12.81 12.19
N PRO A 623 -13.80 11.58 12.70
CA PRO A 623 -12.49 10.98 12.88
C PRO A 623 -11.93 10.48 11.54
N LYS A 624 -10.63 10.69 11.33
CA LYS A 624 -9.86 9.95 10.34
C LYS A 624 -9.71 8.50 10.82
N VAL A 625 -9.93 7.55 9.91
CA VAL A 625 -9.85 6.12 10.21
C VAL A 625 -8.65 5.50 9.50
N GLY A 626 -8.63 5.54 8.16
CA GLY A 626 -7.57 4.96 7.35
C GLY A 626 -6.45 5.93 6.99
N THR A 627 -5.55 5.49 6.11
CA THR A 627 -4.50 6.34 5.53
C THR A 627 -5.01 7.33 4.49
N VAL A 628 -6.30 7.25 4.12
CA VAL A 628 -7.00 8.21 3.25
C VAL A 628 -8.08 8.89 4.08
N ALA A 629 -8.13 10.23 4.01
CA ALA A 629 -9.24 11.03 4.48
C ALA A 629 -9.43 12.21 3.54
N LEU A 630 -10.65 12.73 3.46
CA LEU A 630 -11.02 13.80 2.54
C LEU A 630 -11.40 15.10 3.24
N SER A 631 -11.05 15.24 4.52
CA SER A 631 -11.26 16.49 5.26
C SER A 631 -10.36 17.60 4.69
N PRO A 632 -10.90 18.79 4.37
CA PRO A 632 -10.13 19.94 3.91
C PRO A 632 -9.23 20.52 4.99
N ARG A 633 -9.42 20.09 6.24
CA ARG A 633 -8.63 20.48 7.42
C ARG A 633 -7.47 19.51 7.71
N GLY A 634 -7.43 18.38 7.01
CA GLY A 634 -6.44 17.32 7.21
C GLY A 634 -5.76 16.94 5.91
N ASP A 635 -5.97 15.69 5.49
CA ASP A 635 -5.22 15.02 4.42
C ASP A 635 -5.43 15.57 3.01
N TRP A 636 -6.60 16.12 2.68
CA TRP A 636 -6.92 16.51 1.30
C TRP A 636 -7.24 18.00 1.16
N ARG A 637 -6.29 18.76 0.62
CA ARG A 637 -6.43 20.21 0.41
C ARG A 637 -6.42 20.52 -1.08
N MET A 638 -7.61 20.68 -1.64
CA MET A 638 -7.82 20.94 -3.07
C MET A 638 -8.76 22.13 -3.27
N PRO A 639 -8.45 23.07 -4.18
CA PRO A 639 -9.35 24.15 -4.57
C PRO A 639 -10.66 23.59 -5.15
N SER A 640 -11.80 24.22 -4.82
CA SER A 640 -13.12 23.78 -5.29
C SER A 640 -13.39 24.08 -6.77
N ASP A 641 -12.54 24.91 -7.36
CA ASP A 641 -12.57 25.43 -8.72
C ASP A 641 -11.41 24.86 -9.59
N ALA A 642 -10.78 23.78 -9.15
CA ALA A 642 -9.72 23.11 -9.89
C ALA A 642 -10.23 22.42 -11.16
N ALA A 643 -9.49 22.55 -12.26
CA ALA A 643 -9.78 21.88 -13.52
C ALA A 643 -9.28 20.44 -13.54
N VAL A 644 -10.05 19.53 -14.15
CA VAL A 644 -9.73 18.09 -14.26
C VAL A 644 -9.02 17.71 -15.56
N THR A 645 -8.91 18.65 -16.50
CA THR A 645 -8.51 18.41 -17.90
C THR A 645 -7.25 17.58 -18.06
N LEU A 646 -6.18 17.91 -17.32
CA LEU A 646 -4.89 17.21 -17.39
C LEU A 646 -5.00 15.69 -17.17
N TRP A 647 -5.83 15.27 -16.20
CA TRP A 647 -6.00 13.86 -15.87
C TRP A 647 -6.87 13.12 -16.89
N LEU A 648 -7.86 13.80 -17.47
CA LEU A 648 -8.72 13.20 -18.51
C LEU A 648 -7.98 13.08 -19.85
N GLU A 649 -7.19 14.08 -20.25
CA GLU A 649 -6.38 14.01 -21.47
C GLU A 649 -5.41 12.83 -21.45
N GLN A 650 -4.81 12.53 -20.30
CA GLN A 650 -3.96 11.35 -20.17
C GLN A 650 -4.76 10.05 -20.33
N LEU A 651 -6.02 9.97 -19.88
CA LEU A 651 -6.86 8.78 -20.07
C LEU A 651 -7.36 8.62 -21.51
N GLU A 652 -7.62 9.73 -22.19
CA GLU A 652 -8.06 9.74 -23.59
C GLU A 652 -6.94 9.28 -24.52
N GLY A 653 -5.66 9.58 -24.22
CA GLY A 653 -4.51 9.12 -24.98
C GLY A 653 -4.13 7.63 -24.81
N LEU A 654 -4.92 6.83 -24.10
CA LEU A 654 -4.62 5.42 -23.76
C LEU A 654 -5.53 4.39 -24.46
N GLU A 655 -6.13 4.79 -25.59
CA GLU A 655 -6.99 3.93 -26.43
C GLU A 655 -6.32 2.61 -26.85
#